data_AF-A0AAD1WMB9-F1
#
_entry.id   AF-A0AAD1WMB9-F1
#
_cell.length_a   1.000
_cell.length_b   1.000
_cell.length_c   1.000
_cell.angle_alpha   90.00
_cell.angle_beta   90.00
_cell.angle_gamma   90.00
#
_symmetry.space_group_name_H-M   'P 1'
#
loop_
_entity.id
_entity.type
_entity.pdbx_description
1 polymer ?
#
loop_
_entity_poly.entity_id
_entity_poly.type
_entity_poly.pdbx_seq_one_letter_code
_entity_poly.pdbx_strand_id
1 'polypeptide(L)'
;MAFIGGYIVVGIMAWLYGDPRQVIYPRNSTGMYCGVGDNKDKPYVLYFNLLKCISATNVLAATLKGFQCPTTQICVKECPNDFYWPPLKFNSTFCLPGTNPTITTIIELIDKEKCPAFLVPSTPFLNRCFPNANLKVPDNFTVNSLIGNQTLPSITNASNAIANTFNLQNLGKKIFEDFAKSWIWILVGLVIAMLVSLLFLLLLRFTAGILVWVLIIGVIGVTAYGIYHCYTEYDALNKSGSTIQNVGFTVNIGVYFNVKETWLAIMIILIVVEVILLLLLLFLRKRILIAIALIKEASKAIGHIMSSLFYPVVTFVLLLVCITYWGITALYLATSGAPLYIVSVANTTFPGCANITGNKTCDPMTFNASSTGCSEAQCIFYKYNTEGLYQTNLFNLQIYNVIGFLWCMNFVIALGQCVMAGAFASYYWAFNKPRDIPFFPVSAAFMRTLRYHTGSLAFGALILTIIQVIRIMLEYLDHKLKDVHNPCTRFLLCCLKCCFWCLEKFIKFLNRNAYIMIAVYGKNFCVSAKNAFNLLMRNIVRVVVLDKVTDLLILFGKLIVVGGVGVLAFFFFSNKLKIDNDAFKPPNLNYYWIPILTIVVGSYMIAQGFFSVYTMCVDTLFLCFLEDLERNDGSQEKPYYMPKSLMSILNKKNRPPESEEKKKGKK
;
A
#
# COMPACT_ATOMS: atom_id res chain seq x y z
N MET A 1 6.75 11.06 -23.68
CA MET A 1 7.05 10.04 -24.70
C MET A 1 8.38 9.34 -24.42
N ALA A 2 9.52 10.03 -24.45
CA ALA A 2 10.84 9.43 -24.19
C ALA A 2 10.92 8.64 -22.87
N PHE A 3 10.39 9.19 -21.78
CA PHE A 3 10.35 8.51 -20.47
C PHE A 3 9.56 7.19 -20.50
N ILE A 4 8.37 7.19 -21.10
CA ILE A 4 7.54 5.97 -21.24
C ILE A 4 8.26 4.95 -22.13
N GLY A 5 8.89 5.40 -23.22
CA GLY A 5 9.69 4.54 -24.09
C GLY A 5 10.82 3.85 -23.33
N GLY A 6 11.58 4.60 -22.53
CA GLY A 6 12.61 4.04 -21.65
C GLY A 6 12.04 3.04 -20.63
N TYR A 7 10.88 3.34 -20.04
CA TYR A 7 10.23 2.45 -19.08
C TYR A 7 9.73 1.14 -19.69
N ILE A 8 9.26 1.19 -20.93
CA ILE A 8 8.90 -0.01 -21.71
C ILE A 8 10.14 -0.83 -22.04
N VAL A 9 11.24 -0.19 -22.48
CA VAL A 9 12.50 -0.89 -22.79
C VAL A 9 13.05 -1.61 -21.57
N VAL A 10 13.02 -0.99 -20.39
CA VAL A 10 13.45 -1.64 -19.14
C VAL A 10 12.59 -2.86 -18.81
N GLY A 11 11.26 -2.77 -19.01
CA GLY A 11 10.36 -3.91 -18.85
C GLY A 11 10.68 -5.06 -19.81
N ILE A 12 10.85 -4.77 -21.10
CA ILE A 12 11.20 -5.76 -22.11
C ILE A 12 12.53 -6.44 -21.76
N MET A 13 13.56 -5.67 -21.40
CA MET A 13 14.86 -6.21 -21.01
C MET A 13 14.75 -7.08 -19.75
N ALA A 14 13.96 -6.67 -18.76
CA ALA A 14 13.69 -7.48 -17.57
C ALA A 14 13.05 -8.83 -17.92
N TRP A 15 12.08 -8.82 -18.83
CA TRP A 15 11.38 -10.05 -19.23
C TRP A 15 12.24 -10.99 -20.06
N LEU A 16 13.22 -10.47 -20.80
CA LEU A 16 14.14 -11.28 -21.59
C LEU A 16 15.21 -11.97 -20.72
N TYR A 17 15.69 -11.31 -19.66
CA TYR A 17 16.82 -11.80 -18.86
C TYR A 17 16.44 -12.32 -17.46
N GLY A 18 15.20 -12.07 -17.02
CA GLY A 18 14.67 -12.53 -15.73
C GLY A 18 13.93 -13.86 -15.85
N ASP A 19 14.08 -14.72 -14.83
CA ASP A 19 13.29 -15.94 -14.72
C ASP A 19 12.45 -15.91 -13.42
N PRO A 20 11.13 -15.66 -13.48
CA PRO A 20 10.30 -15.58 -12.27
C PRO A 20 10.13 -16.94 -11.58
N ARG A 21 10.45 -18.05 -12.26
CA ARG A 21 10.37 -19.40 -11.68
C ARG A 21 11.32 -19.58 -10.50
N GLN A 22 12.38 -18.78 -10.43
CA GLN A 22 13.34 -18.74 -9.32
C GLN A 22 12.68 -18.47 -7.95
N VAL A 23 11.56 -17.74 -7.93
CA VAL A 23 10.84 -17.42 -6.69
C VAL A 23 9.84 -18.51 -6.31
N ILE A 24 9.32 -19.25 -7.28
CA ILE A 24 8.24 -20.23 -7.09
C ILE A 24 8.80 -21.63 -6.81
N TYR A 25 9.85 -22.03 -7.54
CA TYR A 25 10.40 -23.37 -7.48
C TYR A 25 11.76 -23.38 -6.79
N PRO A 26 11.93 -24.18 -5.72
CA PRO A 26 13.23 -24.39 -5.12
C PRO A 26 14.12 -25.24 -6.05
N ARG A 27 15.43 -25.10 -5.88
CA ARG A 27 16.44 -25.80 -6.69
C ARG A 27 17.19 -26.83 -5.87
N ASN A 28 17.60 -27.92 -6.51
CA ASN A 28 18.57 -28.86 -5.94
C ASN A 28 20.02 -28.33 -6.07
N SER A 29 21.00 -29.05 -5.53
CA SER A 29 22.42 -28.66 -5.60
C SER A 29 22.99 -28.58 -7.02
N THR A 30 22.38 -29.29 -7.98
CA THR A 30 22.72 -29.20 -9.40
C THR A 30 22.07 -27.99 -10.09
N GLY A 31 21.30 -27.18 -9.37
CA GLY A 31 20.61 -25.99 -9.87
C GLY A 31 19.35 -26.26 -10.69
N MET A 32 18.89 -27.51 -10.77
CA MET A 32 17.62 -27.87 -11.42
C MET A 32 16.44 -27.55 -10.51
N TYR A 33 15.33 -27.11 -11.11
CA TYR A 33 14.07 -26.88 -10.40
C TYR A 33 13.43 -28.19 -9.94
N CYS A 34 12.91 -28.21 -8.72
CA CYS A 34 12.07 -29.32 -8.25
C CYS A 34 10.61 -29.08 -8.67
N GLY A 35 9.94 -30.12 -9.17
CA GLY A 35 8.56 -30.06 -9.67
C GLY A 35 8.40 -29.57 -11.12
N VAL A 36 9.49 -29.35 -11.85
CA VAL A 36 9.50 -28.91 -13.26
C VAL A 36 10.59 -29.65 -14.04
N GLY A 37 10.37 -29.92 -15.32
CA GLY A 37 11.34 -30.62 -16.18
C GLY A 37 11.55 -32.07 -15.75
N ASP A 38 12.81 -32.51 -15.68
CA ASP A 38 13.18 -33.89 -15.29
C ASP A 38 12.80 -34.25 -13.84
N ASN A 39 12.55 -33.24 -12.98
CA ASN A 39 12.10 -33.43 -11.61
C ASN A 39 10.59 -33.18 -11.43
N LYS A 40 9.77 -33.31 -12.48
CA LYS A 40 8.31 -33.08 -12.43
C LYS A 40 7.61 -33.88 -11.32
N ASP A 41 8.03 -35.13 -11.10
CA ASP A 41 7.47 -36.01 -10.08
C ASP A 41 8.05 -35.79 -8.67
N LYS A 42 8.99 -34.84 -8.51
CA LYS A 42 9.72 -34.58 -7.28
C LYS A 42 9.61 -33.09 -6.91
N PRO A 43 8.48 -32.63 -6.36
CA PRO A 43 8.23 -31.21 -6.13
C PRO A 43 8.92 -30.65 -4.89
N TYR A 44 9.41 -31.46 -3.95
CA TYR A 44 9.93 -30.99 -2.67
C TYR A 44 11.47 -30.96 -2.62
N VAL A 45 12.07 -29.93 -2.03
CA VAL A 45 13.51 -29.93 -1.69
C VAL A 45 13.76 -30.45 -0.28
N LEU A 46 14.73 -31.36 -0.18
CA LEU A 46 15.28 -31.87 1.08
C LEU A 46 16.72 -31.40 1.26
N TYR A 47 17.04 -30.95 2.48
CA TYR A 47 18.39 -30.56 2.91
C TYR A 47 19.07 -31.72 3.63
N PHE A 48 20.32 -32.03 3.27
CA PHE A 48 21.04 -33.16 3.88
C PHE A 48 21.44 -32.90 5.34
N ASN A 49 21.74 -31.66 5.70
CA ASN A 49 22.06 -31.30 7.09
C ASN A 49 21.56 -29.89 7.42
N LEU A 50 20.42 -29.81 8.10
CA LEU A 50 19.79 -28.55 8.50
C LEU A 50 20.61 -27.80 9.58
N LEU A 51 21.48 -28.48 10.33
CA LEU A 51 22.29 -27.87 11.40
C LEU A 51 23.45 -27.04 10.84
N LYS A 52 23.99 -27.41 9.65
CA LYS A 52 25.00 -26.62 8.93
C LYS A 52 24.48 -25.24 8.49
N CYS A 53 23.16 -25.03 8.46
CA CYS A 53 22.56 -23.72 8.21
C CYS A 53 22.72 -22.73 9.37
N ILE A 54 22.94 -23.21 10.61
CA ILE A 54 22.96 -22.39 11.83
C ILE A 54 24.36 -21.89 12.13
N SER A 55 25.39 -22.69 11.82
CA SER A 55 26.80 -22.34 12.02
C SER A 55 27.37 -21.39 10.96
N ALA A 56 26.51 -20.83 10.10
CA ALA A 56 26.86 -19.88 9.05
C ALA A 56 27.15 -18.45 9.57
N THR A 57 27.85 -18.34 10.70
CA THR A 57 28.73 -17.20 11.03
C THR A 57 30.19 -17.49 10.69
N ASN A 58 30.50 -18.65 10.08
CA ASN A 58 31.84 -18.93 9.59
C ASN A 58 32.09 -18.35 8.18
N VAL A 59 33.30 -17.80 8.02
CA VAL A 59 34.02 -17.17 6.90
C VAL A 59 33.48 -17.34 5.47
N LEU A 60 32.87 -18.47 5.10
CA LEU A 60 32.21 -18.67 3.79
C LEU A 60 30.90 -17.87 3.64
N ALA A 61 30.15 -17.67 4.72
CA ALA A 61 28.94 -16.85 4.73
C ALA A 61 29.25 -15.35 4.54
N ALA A 62 30.43 -14.91 5.01
CA ALA A 62 30.91 -13.54 4.83
C ALA A 62 31.35 -13.25 3.38
N THR A 63 31.79 -14.28 2.65
CA THR A 63 32.19 -14.16 1.23
C THR A 63 31.02 -14.26 0.25
N LEU A 64 29.91 -14.92 0.62
CA LEU A 64 28.81 -15.25 -0.30
C LEU A 64 27.59 -14.32 -0.25
N LYS A 65 27.57 -13.25 0.55
CA LYS A 65 26.50 -12.20 0.61
C LYS A 65 25.08 -12.72 0.29
N GLY A 66 24.62 -13.74 1.02
CA GLY A 66 23.26 -14.29 0.89
C GLY A 66 23.02 -15.48 1.81
N PHE A 67 21.77 -15.67 2.24
CA PHE A 67 21.32 -16.85 2.99
C PHE A 67 21.36 -18.09 2.08
N GLN A 68 22.54 -18.71 1.95
CA GLN A 68 22.71 -20.00 1.30
C GLN A 68 23.28 -20.98 2.31
N CYS A 69 22.48 -21.97 2.69
CA CYS A 69 22.95 -23.06 3.52
C CYS A 69 23.97 -23.90 2.74
N PRO A 70 25.19 -24.11 3.27
CA PRO A 70 26.22 -24.94 2.62
C PRO A 70 25.93 -26.42 2.87
N THR A 71 24.80 -26.92 2.34
CA THR A 71 24.43 -28.34 2.42
C THR A 71 23.84 -28.81 1.11
N THR A 72 24.11 -30.06 0.78
CA THR A 72 23.56 -30.73 -0.40
C THR A 72 22.03 -30.78 -0.34
N GLN A 73 21.40 -30.45 -1.46
CA GLN A 73 19.95 -30.32 -1.66
C GLN A 73 19.50 -31.24 -2.79
N ILE A 74 18.43 -32.00 -2.56
CA ILE A 74 17.86 -32.90 -3.57
C ILE A 74 16.36 -32.67 -3.74
N CYS A 75 15.85 -32.96 -4.93
CA CYS A 75 14.40 -33.02 -5.18
C CYS A 75 13.87 -34.39 -4.74
N VAL A 76 12.78 -34.43 -3.99
CA VAL A 76 12.12 -35.64 -3.49
C VAL A 76 10.63 -35.60 -3.82
N LYS A 77 10.05 -36.79 -4.01
CA LYS A 77 8.61 -36.96 -4.28
C LYS A 77 7.77 -36.73 -3.03
N GLU A 78 8.24 -37.22 -1.89
CA GLU A 78 7.61 -37.08 -0.58
C GLU A 78 8.67 -36.78 0.47
N CYS A 79 8.28 -36.05 1.51
CA CYS A 79 9.14 -35.77 2.65
C CYS A 79 9.31 -37.02 3.53
N PRO A 80 10.45 -37.17 4.22
CA PRO A 80 10.71 -38.32 5.06
C PRO A 80 9.70 -38.40 6.22
N ASN A 81 9.00 -39.53 6.37
CA ASN A 81 8.06 -39.75 7.47
C ASN A 81 8.72 -40.34 8.71
N ASP A 82 9.84 -41.04 8.54
CA ASP A 82 10.55 -41.75 9.60
C ASP A 82 11.87 -41.06 9.96
N PHE A 83 12.31 -41.24 11.21
CA PHE A 83 13.66 -40.91 11.62
C PHE A 83 14.66 -41.93 11.05
N TYR A 84 15.81 -41.43 10.62
CA TYR A 84 16.83 -42.20 9.91
C TYR A 84 18.24 -41.86 10.43
N TRP A 85 19.02 -42.90 10.76
CA TRP A 85 20.43 -42.78 11.16
C TRP A 85 21.24 -44.02 10.71
N PRO A 86 22.27 -43.86 9.87
CA PRO A 86 23.23 -44.92 9.50
C PRO A 86 24.07 -45.37 10.70
N PRO A 87 24.51 -46.65 10.78
CA PRO A 87 24.27 -47.75 9.86
C PRO A 87 22.95 -48.50 10.12
N LEU A 88 22.17 -48.10 11.14
CA LEU A 88 21.01 -48.83 11.67
C LEU A 88 19.83 -48.94 10.69
N LYS A 89 19.65 -47.94 9.82
CA LYS A 89 18.67 -47.93 8.73
C LYS A 89 19.39 -47.32 7.52
N PHE A 90 19.21 -47.84 6.31
CA PHE A 90 19.68 -47.23 5.05
C PHE A 90 18.53 -47.04 4.06
N ASN A 91 18.30 -45.82 3.58
CA ASN A 91 17.30 -45.54 2.56
C ASN A 91 17.93 -44.77 1.39
N SER A 92 18.08 -45.48 0.27
CA SER A 92 18.70 -44.97 -0.95
C SER A 92 17.85 -43.93 -1.68
N THR A 93 16.56 -43.80 -1.38
CA THR A 93 15.65 -42.86 -2.06
C THR A 93 15.98 -41.39 -1.81
N PHE A 94 16.72 -41.10 -0.73
CA PHE A 94 17.10 -39.74 -0.34
C PHE A 94 18.57 -39.43 -0.64
N CYS A 95 19.24 -40.26 -1.45
CA CYS A 95 20.59 -40.02 -1.95
C CYS A 95 20.58 -39.40 -3.36
N LEU A 96 21.73 -38.91 -3.80
CA LEU A 96 21.90 -38.43 -5.18
C LEU A 96 21.72 -39.58 -6.20
N PRO A 97 21.14 -39.32 -7.38
CA PRO A 97 20.97 -40.33 -8.42
C PRO A 97 22.33 -40.89 -8.88
N GLY A 98 22.42 -42.22 -9.06
CA GLY A 98 23.65 -42.93 -9.45
C GLY A 98 24.51 -43.47 -8.30
N THR A 99 24.10 -43.31 -7.05
CA THR A 99 24.76 -43.96 -5.89
C THR A 99 24.31 -45.41 -5.76
N ASN A 100 25.18 -46.36 -6.14
CA ASN A 100 24.96 -47.78 -5.86
C ASN A 100 25.55 -48.14 -4.48
N PRO A 101 24.72 -48.47 -3.47
CA PRO A 101 25.19 -48.80 -2.12
C PRO A 101 25.92 -50.15 -2.04
N THR A 102 25.91 -50.94 -3.12
CA THR A 102 26.51 -52.28 -3.17
C THR A 102 28.03 -52.29 -3.36
N ILE A 103 28.67 -51.14 -3.63
CA ILE A 103 30.09 -51.06 -4.00
C ILE A 103 30.93 -50.24 -2.99
N THR A 104 30.31 -49.40 -2.16
CA THR A 104 31.00 -48.46 -1.24
C THR A 104 30.41 -48.50 0.16
N THR A 105 31.25 -48.33 1.19
CA THR A 105 30.83 -48.26 2.60
C THR A 105 29.85 -47.09 2.79
N ILE A 106 28.73 -47.30 3.48
CA ILE A 106 27.69 -46.26 3.73
C ILE A 106 28.30 -44.99 4.36
N ILE A 107 29.30 -45.16 5.23
CA ILE A 107 30.06 -44.07 5.87
C ILE A 107 30.77 -43.19 4.83
N GLU A 108 31.36 -43.79 3.80
CA GLU A 108 32.04 -43.08 2.72
C GLU A 108 31.06 -42.27 1.85
N LEU A 109 29.82 -42.74 1.68
CA LEU A 109 28.76 -41.99 0.97
C LEU A 109 28.26 -40.79 1.78
N ILE A 110 28.28 -40.88 3.10
CA ILE A 110 27.88 -39.79 4.01
C ILE A 110 28.99 -38.73 4.07
N ASP A 111 30.25 -39.16 4.20
CA ASP A 111 31.42 -38.25 4.22
C ASP A 111 31.55 -37.49 2.89
N LYS A 112 31.18 -38.12 1.76
CA LYS A 112 31.15 -37.49 0.44
C LYS A 112 29.89 -36.66 0.16
N GLU A 113 29.03 -36.45 1.17
CA GLU A 113 27.71 -35.79 1.06
C GLU A 113 26.83 -36.32 -0.09
N LYS A 114 26.95 -37.60 -0.45
CA LYS A 114 26.12 -38.23 -1.47
C LYS A 114 24.79 -38.72 -0.91
N CYS A 115 24.76 -38.96 0.40
CA CYS A 115 23.57 -39.30 1.16
C CYS A 115 23.49 -38.44 2.44
N PRO A 116 22.28 -38.17 2.96
CA PRO A 116 22.09 -37.44 4.21
C PRO A 116 22.63 -38.24 5.40
N ALA A 117 23.32 -37.57 6.33
CA ALA A 117 23.84 -38.18 7.55
C ALA A 117 22.72 -38.63 8.50
N PHE A 118 21.59 -37.91 8.50
CA PHE A 118 20.38 -38.28 9.23
C PHE A 118 19.15 -37.71 8.51
N LEU A 119 17.98 -38.33 8.71
CA LEU A 119 16.70 -37.75 8.31
C LEU A 119 15.79 -37.62 9.52
N VAL A 120 15.05 -36.53 9.54
CA VAL A 120 14.05 -36.24 10.55
C VAL A 120 12.66 -36.32 9.92
N PRO A 121 11.65 -36.87 10.63
CA PRO A 121 10.25 -36.82 10.19
C PRO A 121 9.87 -35.40 9.83
N SER A 122 9.39 -35.20 8.61
CA SER A 122 9.19 -33.89 8.02
C SER A 122 7.87 -33.78 7.26
N THR A 123 7.24 -32.61 7.32
CA THR A 123 6.06 -32.27 6.52
C THR A 123 6.42 -31.35 5.36
N PRO A 124 5.74 -31.49 4.20
CA PRO A 124 5.93 -30.61 3.06
C PRO A 124 5.31 -29.24 3.31
N PHE A 125 6.06 -28.18 3.01
CA PHE A 125 5.59 -26.80 3.09
C PHE A 125 6.35 -25.90 2.08
N LEU A 126 5.63 -25.17 1.24
CA LEU A 126 6.17 -24.40 0.09
C LEU A 126 7.24 -25.16 -0.72
N ASN A 127 6.93 -26.40 -1.13
CA ASN A 127 7.85 -27.23 -1.91
C ASN A 127 9.19 -27.54 -1.19
N ARG A 128 9.22 -27.51 0.15
CA ARG A 128 10.40 -27.89 0.97
C ARG A 128 9.98 -28.80 2.12
N CYS A 129 10.88 -29.66 2.58
CA CYS A 129 10.63 -30.57 3.69
C CYS A 129 11.10 -29.96 5.02
N PHE A 130 10.18 -29.85 6.00
CA PHE A 130 10.47 -29.29 7.32
C PHE A 130 10.21 -30.27 8.45
N PRO A 131 11.07 -30.31 9.49
CA PRO A 131 10.90 -31.25 10.59
C PRO A 131 9.59 -31.06 11.35
N ASN A 132 8.98 -32.16 11.80
CA ASN A 132 7.72 -32.15 12.54
C ASN A 132 7.90 -31.55 13.95
N ALA A 133 6.89 -30.82 14.45
CA ALA A 133 6.92 -30.20 15.78
C ALA A 133 7.05 -31.21 16.94
N ASN A 134 6.55 -32.44 16.78
CA ASN A 134 6.65 -33.52 17.76
C ASN A 134 7.75 -34.52 17.36
N LEU A 135 8.99 -34.05 17.32
CA LEU A 135 10.16 -34.85 16.99
C LEU A 135 10.48 -35.84 18.12
N LYS A 136 10.50 -37.13 17.80
CA LYS A 136 11.04 -38.19 18.67
C LYS A 136 12.40 -38.62 18.11
N VAL A 137 13.48 -38.24 18.79
CA VAL A 137 14.86 -38.60 18.42
C VAL A 137 15.31 -39.76 19.34
N PRO A 138 15.93 -40.83 18.81
CA PRO A 138 16.47 -41.92 19.63
C PRO A 138 17.56 -41.46 20.60
N ASP A 139 17.58 -41.99 21.83
CA ASP A 139 18.50 -41.56 22.91
C ASP A 139 19.99 -41.74 22.59
N ASN A 140 20.34 -42.71 21.72
CA ASN A 140 21.72 -43.01 21.31
C ASN A 140 22.19 -42.25 20.05
N PHE A 141 21.40 -41.32 19.53
CA PHE A 141 21.76 -40.53 18.36
C PHE A 141 22.87 -39.53 18.69
N THR A 142 23.97 -39.52 17.93
CA THR A 142 25.10 -38.60 18.16
C THR A 142 25.47 -37.83 16.90
N VAL A 143 25.44 -36.50 16.94
CA VAL A 143 25.91 -35.65 15.82
C VAL A 143 27.05 -34.77 16.32
N ASN A 144 28.20 -34.81 15.64
CA ASN A 144 29.41 -34.04 16.01
C ASN A 144 29.80 -34.23 17.49
N SER A 145 29.78 -35.46 17.99
CA SER A 145 30.15 -35.82 19.38
C SER A 145 29.18 -35.33 20.47
N LEU A 146 27.99 -34.82 20.13
CA LEU A 146 26.93 -34.50 21.08
C LEU A 146 26.00 -35.71 21.27
N ILE A 147 25.64 -36.02 22.52
CA ILE A 147 24.74 -37.14 22.88
C ILE A 147 23.28 -36.74 22.59
N GLY A 148 22.40 -37.71 22.28
CA GLY A 148 21.03 -37.48 21.79
C GLY A 148 20.21 -36.46 22.58
N ASN A 149 20.36 -36.44 23.92
CA ASN A 149 19.70 -35.48 24.81
C ASN A 149 20.11 -34.01 24.60
N GLN A 150 21.33 -33.73 24.15
CA GLN A 150 21.80 -32.39 23.81
C GLN A 150 21.54 -32.01 22.35
N THR A 151 21.23 -33.00 21.51
CA THR A 151 21.03 -32.81 20.06
C THR A 151 19.58 -32.44 19.73
N LEU A 152 18.61 -32.96 20.50
CA LEU A 152 17.19 -32.60 20.39
C LEU A 152 16.91 -31.10 20.55
N PRO A 153 17.42 -30.38 21.58
CA PRO A 153 17.19 -28.95 21.71
C PRO A 153 17.84 -28.13 20.58
N SER A 154 18.98 -28.55 20.02
CA SER A 154 19.59 -27.86 18.87
C SER A 154 18.80 -28.04 17.58
N ILE A 155 18.31 -29.24 17.29
CA ILE A 155 17.42 -29.50 16.13
C ILE A 155 16.09 -28.77 16.31
N THR A 156 15.56 -28.75 17.53
CA THR A 156 14.27 -28.12 17.87
C THR A 156 14.39 -26.59 17.84
N ASN A 157 15.49 -26.01 18.33
CA ASN A 157 15.75 -24.57 18.22
C ASN A 157 15.99 -24.17 16.76
N ALA A 158 16.66 -25.00 15.97
CA ALA A 158 16.80 -24.80 14.52
C ALA A 158 15.44 -24.79 13.82
N SER A 159 14.63 -25.82 14.08
CA SER A 159 13.31 -25.96 13.48
C SER A 159 12.38 -24.85 13.95
N ASN A 160 12.44 -24.43 15.23
CA ASN A 160 11.58 -23.38 15.78
C ASN A 160 11.99 -21.98 15.31
N ALA A 161 13.29 -21.68 15.21
CA ALA A 161 13.76 -20.41 14.63
C ALA A 161 13.31 -20.26 13.18
N ILE A 162 13.34 -21.35 12.41
CA ILE A 162 12.89 -21.39 11.03
C ILE A 162 11.34 -21.39 10.97
N ALA A 163 10.65 -22.19 11.79
CA ALA A 163 9.19 -22.34 11.80
C ALA A 163 8.46 -21.09 12.33
N ASN A 164 9.03 -20.33 13.26
CA ASN A 164 8.44 -19.09 13.75
C ASN A 164 8.35 -18.02 12.65
N THR A 165 9.27 -18.03 11.68
CA THR A 165 9.18 -17.20 10.47
C THR A 165 8.08 -17.69 9.50
N PHE A 166 7.72 -18.98 9.53
CA PHE A 166 6.78 -19.61 8.60
C PHE A 166 5.38 -19.90 9.15
N ASN A 167 5.16 -19.84 10.48
CA ASN A 167 3.85 -19.98 11.12
C ASN A 167 2.83 -18.93 10.64
N LEU A 168 3.30 -17.80 10.10
CA LEU A 168 2.51 -16.82 9.34
C LEU A 168 1.70 -17.44 8.19
N GLN A 169 2.16 -18.54 7.56
CA GLN A 169 1.50 -19.11 6.40
C GLN A 169 0.43 -20.17 6.75
N ASN A 170 0.53 -20.84 7.92
CA ASN A 170 -0.60 -21.63 8.47
C ASN A 170 -1.79 -20.73 8.81
N LEU A 171 -1.50 -19.52 9.30
CA LEU A 171 -2.46 -18.45 9.49
C LEU A 171 -3.08 -18.04 8.13
N GLY A 172 -2.24 -17.93 7.09
CA GLY A 172 -2.66 -17.67 5.71
C GLY A 172 -3.64 -18.71 5.13
N LYS A 173 -3.42 -20.02 5.34
CA LYS A 173 -4.33 -21.07 4.86
C LYS A 173 -5.72 -20.97 5.49
N LYS A 174 -5.80 -20.76 6.81
CA LYS A 174 -7.08 -20.58 7.53
C LYS A 174 -7.80 -19.31 7.06
N ILE A 175 -7.07 -18.21 6.85
CA ILE A 175 -7.61 -16.98 6.27
C ILE A 175 -8.19 -17.21 4.87
N PHE A 176 -7.48 -17.96 4.01
CA PHE A 176 -7.95 -18.27 2.66
C PHE A 176 -9.23 -19.10 2.68
N GLU A 177 -9.31 -20.12 3.54
CA GLU A 177 -10.55 -20.90 3.73
C GLU A 177 -11.72 -20.03 4.20
N ASP A 178 -11.48 -19.10 5.13
CA ASP A 178 -12.50 -18.17 5.61
C ASP A 178 -12.98 -17.21 4.50
N PHE A 179 -12.07 -16.71 3.64
CA PHE A 179 -12.43 -15.93 2.46
C PHE A 179 -13.23 -16.73 1.44
N ALA A 180 -12.80 -17.96 1.13
CA ALA A 180 -13.47 -18.82 0.17
C ALA A 180 -14.91 -19.18 0.60
N LYS A 181 -15.18 -19.22 1.91
CA LYS A 181 -16.54 -19.42 2.45
C LYS A 181 -17.38 -18.14 2.50
N SER A 182 -16.76 -16.98 2.71
CA SER A 182 -17.47 -15.71 2.99
C SER A 182 -17.52 -14.71 1.84
N TRP A 183 -16.87 -14.99 0.69
CA TRP A 183 -16.70 -14.04 -0.41
C TRP A 183 -18.02 -13.41 -0.92
N ILE A 184 -19.11 -14.18 -1.02
CA ILE A 184 -20.41 -13.68 -1.47
C ILE A 184 -20.93 -12.60 -0.50
N TRP A 185 -20.84 -12.86 0.81
CA TRP A 185 -21.27 -11.93 1.85
C TRP A 185 -20.38 -10.69 1.91
N ILE A 186 -19.07 -10.85 1.66
CA ILE A 186 -18.16 -9.71 1.51
C ILE A 186 -18.60 -8.84 0.33
N LEU A 187 -18.87 -9.43 -0.83
CA LEU A 187 -19.35 -8.68 -2.00
C LEU A 187 -20.67 -7.97 -1.75
N VAL A 188 -21.64 -8.62 -1.09
CA VAL A 188 -22.91 -8.00 -0.71
C VAL A 188 -22.67 -6.79 0.20
N GLY A 189 -21.80 -6.92 1.22
CA GLY A 189 -21.42 -5.80 2.09
C GLY A 189 -20.81 -4.62 1.33
N LEU A 190 -19.93 -4.90 0.36
CA LEU A 190 -19.31 -3.87 -0.49
C LEU A 190 -20.33 -3.19 -1.42
N VAL A 191 -21.30 -3.93 -1.97
CA VAL A 191 -22.38 -3.36 -2.78
C VAL A 191 -23.28 -2.46 -1.93
N ILE A 192 -23.62 -2.87 -0.71
CA ILE A 192 -24.36 -2.02 0.23
C ILE A 192 -23.58 -0.73 0.51
N ALA A 193 -22.27 -0.82 0.79
CA ALA A 193 -21.43 0.35 1.01
C ALA A 193 -21.43 1.33 -0.19
N MET A 194 -21.40 0.78 -1.41
CA MET A 194 -21.51 1.56 -2.65
C MET A 194 -22.87 2.28 -2.75
N LEU A 195 -23.97 1.57 -2.53
CA LEU A 195 -25.31 2.15 -2.60
C LEU A 195 -25.54 3.21 -1.52
N VAL A 196 -25.08 2.98 -0.29
CA VAL A 196 -25.17 3.97 0.80
C VAL A 196 -24.31 5.20 0.48
N SER A 197 -23.11 5.02 -0.09
CA SER A 197 -22.25 6.14 -0.51
C SER A 197 -22.92 6.99 -1.60
N LEU A 198 -23.50 6.35 -2.61
CA LEU A 198 -24.25 7.02 -3.68
C LEU A 198 -25.46 7.77 -3.12
N LEU A 199 -26.26 7.10 -2.29
CA LEU A 199 -27.44 7.67 -1.66
C LEU A 199 -27.07 8.90 -0.82
N PHE A 200 -26.01 8.80 0.00
CA PHE A 200 -25.52 9.93 0.80
C PHE A 200 -25.20 11.14 -0.10
N LEU A 201 -24.44 10.95 -1.17
CA LEU A 201 -24.07 12.04 -2.10
C LEU A 201 -25.27 12.71 -2.78
N LEU A 202 -26.29 11.93 -3.15
CA LEU A 202 -27.53 12.44 -3.74
C LEU A 202 -28.39 13.20 -2.73
N LEU A 203 -28.45 12.72 -1.49
CA LEU A 203 -29.23 13.37 -0.42
C LEU A 203 -28.61 14.70 0.06
N LEU A 204 -27.29 14.90 -0.13
CA LEU A 204 -26.62 16.16 0.22
C LEU A 204 -27.26 17.39 -0.41
N ARG A 205 -27.89 17.28 -1.59
CA ARG A 205 -28.62 18.39 -2.20
C ARG A 205 -29.66 19.00 -1.26
N PHE A 206 -30.33 18.17 -0.46
CA PHE A 206 -31.39 18.58 0.46
C PHE A 206 -30.85 18.82 1.86
N THR A 207 -30.00 17.93 2.34
CA THR A 207 -29.59 17.87 3.75
C THR A 207 -28.30 18.62 4.06
N ALA A 208 -27.48 19.02 3.07
CA ALA A 208 -26.15 19.61 3.33
C ALA A 208 -26.19 20.82 4.26
N GLY A 209 -27.19 21.70 4.12
CA GLY A 209 -27.30 22.87 5.00
C GLY A 209 -27.57 22.49 6.46
N ILE A 210 -28.52 21.58 6.68
CA ILE A 210 -28.89 21.09 8.01
C ILE A 210 -27.69 20.34 8.61
N LEU A 211 -27.09 19.44 7.83
CA LEU A 211 -26.00 18.60 8.25
C LEU A 211 -24.75 19.43 8.64
N VAL A 212 -24.40 20.47 7.89
CA VAL A 212 -23.30 21.37 8.27
C VAL A 212 -23.57 22.07 9.60
N TRP A 213 -24.79 22.59 9.82
CA TRP A 213 -25.12 23.23 11.10
C TRP A 213 -25.17 22.25 12.27
N VAL A 214 -25.73 21.05 12.07
CA VAL A 214 -25.73 19.98 13.08
C VAL A 214 -24.30 19.58 13.45
N LEU A 215 -23.41 19.46 12.47
CA LEU A 215 -22.00 19.14 12.74
C LEU A 215 -21.28 20.28 13.46
N ILE A 216 -21.51 21.54 13.08
CA ILE A 216 -20.93 22.70 13.78
C ILE A 216 -21.40 22.75 15.23
N ILE A 217 -22.71 22.62 15.47
CA ILE A 217 -23.29 22.60 16.82
C ILE A 217 -22.82 21.37 17.60
N GLY A 218 -22.69 20.22 16.93
CA GLY A 218 -22.16 19.00 17.53
C GLY A 218 -20.71 19.15 18.00
N VAL A 219 -19.86 19.81 17.22
CA VAL A 219 -18.47 20.09 17.63
C VAL A 219 -18.45 20.97 18.88
N ILE A 220 -19.22 22.07 18.89
CA ILE A 220 -19.40 22.94 20.07
C ILE A 220 -19.96 22.16 21.28
N GLY A 221 -20.94 21.29 21.04
CA GLY A 221 -21.55 20.50 22.11
C GLY A 221 -20.58 19.51 22.74
N VAL A 222 -19.75 18.85 21.93
CA VAL A 222 -18.73 17.90 22.42
C VAL A 222 -17.63 18.62 23.21
N THR A 223 -17.16 19.79 22.74
CA THR A 223 -16.18 20.60 23.47
C THR A 223 -16.76 21.15 24.77
N ALA A 224 -18.00 21.63 24.76
CA ALA A 224 -18.71 22.08 25.97
C ALA A 224 -18.91 20.94 26.99
N TYR A 225 -19.30 19.75 26.54
CA TYR A 225 -19.38 18.56 27.40
C TYR A 225 -18.01 18.17 27.95
N GLY A 226 -16.94 18.27 27.14
CA GLY A 226 -15.57 18.05 27.59
C GLY A 226 -15.16 19.01 28.71
N ILE A 227 -15.52 20.30 28.61
CA ILE A 227 -15.29 21.28 29.68
C ILE A 227 -16.03 20.87 30.96
N TYR A 228 -17.31 20.50 30.84
CA TYR A 228 -18.11 20.03 31.98
C TYR A 228 -17.50 18.79 32.65
N HIS A 229 -17.13 17.77 31.87
CA HIS A 229 -16.50 16.55 32.38
C HIS A 229 -15.14 16.84 33.04
N CYS A 230 -14.33 17.73 32.48
CA CYS A 230 -13.06 18.11 33.10
C CYS A 230 -13.29 18.84 34.43
N TYR A 231 -14.33 19.66 34.53
CA TYR A 231 -14.71 20.32 35.79
C TYR A 231 -15.17 19.32 36.85
N THR A 232 -15.99 18.32 36.49
CA THR A 232 -16.46 17.31 37.45
C THR A 232 -15.31 16.45 38.00
N GLU A 233 -14.39 16.03 37.14
CA GLU A 233 -13.19 15.27 37.57
C GLU A 233 -12.24 16.13 38.40
N TYR A 234 -12.05 17.40 38.01
CA TYR A 234 -11.26 18.34 38.79
C TYR A 234 -11.83 18.54 40.21
N ASP A 235 -13.15 18.75 40.34
CA ASP A 235 -13.79 18.94 41.63
C ASP A 235 -13.68 17.69 42.52
N ALA A 236 -13.86 16.49 41.95
CA ALA A 236 -13.68 15.23 42.65
C ALA A 236 -12.24 15.06 43.18
N LEU A 237 -11.23 15.29 42.35
CA LEU A 237 -9.82 15.16 42.72
C LEU A 237 -9.35 16.29 43.65
N ASN A 238 -9.93 17.48 43.54
CA ASN A 238 -9.64 18.58 44.45
C ASN A 238 -10.13 18.30 45.87
N LYS A 239 -11.29 17.65 46.02
CA LYS A 239 -11.79 17.15 47.31
C LYS A 239 -10.90 16.05 47.90
N SER A 240 -10.29 15.22 47.08
CA SER A 240 -9.35 14.16 47.50
C SER A 240 -7.90 14.64 47.74
N GLY A 241 -7.56 15.89 47.40
CA GLY A 241 -6.23 16.47 47.65
C GLY A 241 -5.08 15.92 46.77
N SER A 242 -5.39 15.20 45.69
CA SER A 242 -4.39 14.56 44.82
C SER A 242 -3.65 15.60 43.95
N THR A 243 -2.44 15.96 44.38
CA THR A 243 -1.61 17.02 43.81
C THR A 243 -0.40 16.43 43.08
N ILE A 244 0.06 17.09 42.00
CA ILE A 244 1.20 16.64 41.18
C ILE A 244 2.51 16.42 41.95
N GLN A 245 2.70 17.08 43.11
CA GLN A 245 3.89 16.91 43.94
C GLN A 245 4.01 15.51 44.55
N ASN A 246 2.90 14.80 44.72
CA ASN A 246 2.89 13.43 45.27
C ASN A 246 3.33 12.39 44.24
N VAL A 247 3.52 12.82 42.99
CA VAL A 247 3.67 11.94 41.84
C VAL A 247 4.91 12.40 41.08
N GLY A 248 6.04 11.74 41.32
CA GLY A 248 7.31 12.04 40.65
C GLY A 248 7.20 11.97 39.12
N PHE A 249 8.26 12.35 38.40
CA PHE A 249 8.25 12.25 36.94
C PHE A 249 8.16 10.78 36.51
N THR A 250 7.01 10.38 35.96
CA THR A 250 6.78 9.01 35.47
C THR A 250 6.44 9.06 33.98
N VAL A 251 6.76 7.98 33.25
CA VAL A 251 6.38 7.84 31.83
C VAL A 251 4.95 7.32 31.65
N ASN A 252 4.26 6.97 32.76
CA ASN A 252 2.93 6.39 32.72
C ASN A 252 1.87 7.50 32.66
N ILE A 253 1.32 7.72 31.45
CA ILE A 253 0.30 8.75 31.19
C ILE A 253 -0.94 8.57 32.07
N GLY A 254 -1.30 7.34 32.44
CA GLY A 254 -2.46 7.05 33.29
C GLY A 254 -2.36 7.68 34.69
N VAL A 255 -1.14 7.88 35.17
CA VAL A 255 -0.86 8.47 36.49
C VAL A 255 -1.17 9.97 36.50
N TYR A 256 -0.96 10.66 35.39
CA TYR A 256 -1.28 12.09 35.24
C TYR A 256 -2.79 12.36 35.22
N PHE A 257 -3.63 11.40 34.83
CA PHE A 257 -5.09 11.55 34.90
C PHE A 257 -5.66 11.45 36.32
N ASN A 258 -4.86 11.05 37.32
CA ASN A 258 -5.28 11.00 38.73
C ASN A 258 -4.88 12.26 39.51
N VAL A 259 -4.45 13.31 38.81
CA VAL A 259 -3.91 14.54 39.39
C VAL A 259 -4.84 15.69 39.03
N LYS A 260 -5.22 16.54 40.00
CA LYS A 260 -6.19 17.62 39.75
C LYS A 260 -5.68 18.68 38.77
N GLU A 261 -4.37 18.98 38.78
CA GLU A 261 -3.76 20.01 37.94
C GLU A 261 -3.87 19.72 36.44
N THR A 262 -3.92 18.44 36.05
CA THR A 262 -4.00 18.04 34.63
C THR A 262 -5.39 18.30 34.06
N TRP A 263 -6.45 17.95 34.81
CA TRP A 263 -7.83 18.25 34.45
C TRP A 263 -8.09 19.75 34.39
N LEU A 264 -7.50 20.54 35.31
CA LEU A 264 -7.56 22.00 35.27
C LEU A 264 -6.91 22.56 33.99
N ALA A 265 -5.72 22.06 33.63
CA ALA A 265 -5.03 22.50 32.42
C ALA A 265 -5.81 22.15 31.14
N ILE A 266 -6.32 20.92 31.04
CA ILE A 266 -7.16 20.49 29.91
C ILE A 266 -8.41 21.34 29.81
N MET A 267 -9.08 21.63 30.93
CA MET A 267 -10.27 22.48 30.98
C MET A 267 -9.98 23.88 30.43
N ILE A 268 -8.90 24.54 30.87
CA ILE A 268 -8.52 25.88 30.38
C ILE A 268 -8.27 25.86 28.87
N ILE A 269 -7.54 24.85 28.38
CA ILE A 269 -7.28 24.69 26.94
C ILE A 269 -8.59 24.54 26.16
N LEU A 270 -9.52 23.71 26.65
CA LEU A 270 -10.82 23.50 26.01
C LEU A 270 -11.67 24.77 25.99
N ILE A 271 -11.68 25.57 27.07
CA ILE A 271 -12.38 26.87 27.11
C ILE A 271 -11.80 27.84 26.07
N VAL A 272 -10.48 27.95 25.98
CA VAL A 272 -9.83 28.83 24.99
C VAL A 272 -10.18 28.40 23.57
N VAL A 273 -10.13 27.09 23.29
CA VAL A 273 -10.52 26.54 21.99
C VAL A 273 -11.98 26.84 21.68
N GLU A 274 -12.89 26.66 22.64
CA GLU A 274 -14.32 26.93 22.47
C GLU A 274 -14.60 28.40 22.13
N VAL A 275 -13.98 29.33 22.85
CA VAL A 275 -14.10 30.78 22.58
C VAL A 275 -13.60 31.12 21.17
N ILE A 276 -12.45 30.55 20.76
CA ILE A 276 -11.90 30.76 19.42
C ILE A 276 -12.87 30.20 18.35
N LEU A 277 -13.43 29.01 18.56
CA LEU A 277 -14.39 28.40 17.64
C LEU A 277 -15.64 29.26 17.47
N LEU A 278 -16.21 29.76 18.57
CA LEU A 278 -17.38 30.65 18.53
C LEU A 278 -17.09 31.96 17.79
N LEU A 279 -15.95 32.60 18.06
CA LEU A 279 -15.54 33.81 17.34
C LEU A 279 -15.39 33.54 15.84
N LEU A 280 -14.71 32.45 15.46
CA LEU A 280 -14.55 32.07 14.05
C LEU A 280 -15.90 31.85 13.37
N LEU A 281 -16.87 31.21 14.03
CA LEU A 281 -18.20 30.98 13.47
C LEU A 281 -18.97 32.29 13.25
N LEU A 282 -18.87 33.25 14.17
CA LEU A 282 -19.49 34.57 14.02
C LEU A 282 -18.91 35.32 12.81
N PHE A 283 -17.58 35.37 12.68
CA PHE A 283 -16.92 36.07 11.57
C PHE A 283 -17.12 35.38 10.22
N LEU A 284 -17.16 34.04 10.19
CA LEU A 284 -17.21 33.26 8.95
C LEU A 284 -18.63 32.91 8.50
N ARG A 285 -19.69 33.31 9.23
CA ARG A 285 -21.10 33.00 8.91
C ARG A 285 -21.46 33.20 7.44
N LYS A 286 -21.15 34.38 6.86
CA LYS A 286 -21.44 34.67 5.44
C LYS A 286 -20.65 33.77 4.49
N ARG A 287 -19.42 33.38 4.85
CA ARG A 287 -18.57 32.49 4.06
C ARG A 287 -19.08 31.05 4.11
N ILE A 288 -19.55 30.60 5.28
CA ILE A 288 -20.16 29.26 5.47
C ILE A 288 -21.42 29.13 4.60
N LEU A 289 -22.26 30.18 4.52
CA LEU A 289 -23.44 30.15 3.64
C LEU A 289 -23.09 30.00 2.15
N ILE A 290 -22.01 30.64 1.70
CA ILE A 290 -21.48 30.47 0.33
C ILE A 290 -21.01 29.02 0.13
N ALA A 291 -20.27 28.46 1.10
CA ALA A 291 -19.81 27.08 1.03
C ALA A 291 -20.98 26.09 0.97
N ILE A 292 -22.01 26.26 1.81
CA ILE A 292 -23.23 25.43 1.77
C ILE A 292 -23.93 25.52 0.42
N ALA A 293 -24.02 26.73 -0.17
CA ALA A 293 -24.61 26.91 -1.49
C ALA A 293 -23.83 26.16 -2.57
N LEU A 294 -22.48 26.25 -2.56
CA LEU A 294 -21.62 25.54 -3.51
C LEU A 294 -21.70 24.01 -3.34
N ILE A 295 -21.72 23.51 -2.11
CA ILE A 295 -21.88 22.08 -1.78
C ILE A 295 -23.22 21.55 -2.33
N LYS A 296 -24.32 22.28 -2.13
CA LYS A 296 -25.64 21.91 -2.70
C LYS A 296 -25.61 21.87 -4.22
N GLU A 297 -24.90 22.81 -4.85
CA GLU A 297 -24.77 22.87 -6.31
C GLU A 297 -23.84 21.79 -6.86
N ALA A 298 -22.80 21.39 -6.12
CA ALA A 298 -21.97 20.24 -6.45
C ALA A 298 -22.76 18.93 -6.44
N SER A 299 -23.62 18.72 -5.44
CA SER A 299 -24.53 17.55 -5.42
C SER A 299 -25.49 17.55 -6.61
N LYS A 300 -26.02 18.72 -7.04
CA LYS A 300 -26.82 18.83 -8.28
C LYS A 300 -25.99 18.50 -9.53
N ALA A 301 -24.76 19.02 -9.62
CA ALA A 301 -23.87 18.78 -10.76
C ALA A 301 -23.58 17.28 -10.93
N ILE A 302 -23.29 16.59 -9.83
CA ILE A 302 -23.11 15.14 -9.81
C ILE A 302 -24.40 14.44 -10.23
N GLY A 303 -25.56 14.89 -9.72
CA GLY A 303 -26.91 14.50 -10.18
C GLY A 303 -27.09 14.47 -11.69
N HIS A 304 -26.58 15.50 -12.38
CA HIS A 304 -26.65 15.61 -13.84
C HIS A 304 -25.55 14.82 -14.58
N ILE A 305 -24.40 14.63 -13.93
CA ILE A 305 -23.22 13.95 -14.49
C ILE A 305 -22.97 12.64 -13.72
N MET A 306 -23.98 11.76 -13.63
CA MET A 306 -23.88 10.51 -12.87
C MET A 306 -22.73 9.59 -13.30
N SER A 307 -22.36 9.63 -14.59
CA SER A 307 -21.20 8.91 -15.13
C SER A 307 -19.88 9.27 -14.44
N SER A 308 -19.79 10.44 -13.80
CA SER A 308 -18.61 10.87 -13.06
C SER A 308 -18.33 9.99 -11.84
N LEU A 309 -19.36 9.36 -11.25
CA LEU A 309 -19.24 8.48 -10.10
C LEU A 309 -18.63 7.11 -10.45
N PHE A 310 -18.65 6.73 -11.73
CA PHE A 310 -17.97 5.52 -12.21
C PHE A 310 -16.49 5.75 -12.51
N TYR A 311 -16.05 7.00 -12.65
CA TYR A 311 -14.66 7.36 -12.99
C TYR A 311 -13.60 6.81 -12.01
N PRO A 312 -13.85 6.70 -10.68
CA PRO A 312 -12.92 6.04 -9.76
C PRO A 312 -12.58 4.60 -10.14
N VAL A 313 -13.51 3.87 -10.78
CA VAL A 313 -13.26 2.50 -11.27
C VAL A 313 -12.25 2.52 -12.41
N VAL A 314 -12.40 3.45 -13.36
CA VAL A 314 -11.42 3.65 -14.45
C VAL A 314 -10.04 3.99 -13.88
N THR A 315 -10.00 4.90 -12.91
CA THR A 315 -8.75 5.28 -12.23
C THR A 315 -8.13 4.06 -11.52
N PHE A 316 -8.93 3.28 -10.79
CA PHE A 316 -8.47 2.08 -10.10
C PHE A 316 -7.87 1.05 -11.06
N VAL A 317 -8.54 0.76 -12.18
CA VAL A 317 -8.03 -0.15 -13.22
C VAL A 317 -6.68 0.34 -13.76
N LEU A 318 -6.56 1.63 -14.07
CA LEU A 318 -5.30 2.21 -14.57
C LEU A 318 -4.17 2.13 -13.52
N LEU A 319 -4.47 2.37 -12.24
CA LEU A 319 -3.50 2.24 -11.16
C LEU A 319 -3.10 0.77 -10.95
N LEU A 320 -4.04 -0.17 -11.07
CA LEU A 320 -3.76 -1.62 -10.99
C LEU A 320 -2.82 -2.04 -12.13
N VAL A 321 -3.04 -1.55 -13.36
CA VAL A 321 -2.12 -1.78 -14.48
C VAL A 321 -0.71 -1.24 -14.15
N CYS A 322 -0.60 -0.05 -13.54
CA CYS A 322 0.68 0.50 -13.13
C CYS A 322 1.38 -0.36 -12.05
N ILE A 323 0.63 -0.80 -11.03
CA ILE A 323 1.15 -1.63 -9.94
C ILE A 323 1.59 -3.00 -10.45
N THR A 324 0.77 -3.64 -11.28
CA THR A 324 1.08 -4.96 -11.86
C THR A 324 2.29 -4.89 -12.78
N TYR A 325 2.36 -3.90 -13.68
CA TYR A 325 3.52 -3.69 -14.54
C TYR A 325 4.80 -3.47 -13.73
N TRP A 326 4.75 -2.61 -12.71
CA TRP A 326 5.87 -2.36 -11.81
C TRP A 326 6.30 -3.63 -11.07
N GLY A 327 5.35 -4.36 -10.49
CA GLY A 327 5.61 -5.55 -9.68
C GLY A 327 6.21 -6.70 -10.52
N ILE A 328 5.66 -6.94 -11.71
CA ILE A 328 6.21 -7.92 -12.66
C ILE A 328 7.62 -7.50 -13.08
N THR A 329 7.81 -6.25 -13.49
CA THR A 329 9.14 -5.75 -13.91
C THR A 329 10.16 -5.83 -12.77
N ALA A 330 9.77 -5.48 -11.53
CA ALA A 330 10.62 -5.56 -10.36
C ALA A 330 11.01 -7.02 -10.04
N LEU A 331 10.06 -7.95 -10.13
CA LEU A 331 10.29 -9.38 -9.93
C LEU A 331 11.29 -9.93 -10.95
N TYR A 332 11.07 -9.67 -12.23
CA TYR A 332 11.95 -10.14 -13.31
C TYR A 332 13.34 -9.51 -13.25
N LEU A 333 13.43 -8.22 -12.89
CA LEU A 333 14.72 -7.59 -12.60
C LEU A 333 15.41 -8.31 -11.42
N ALA A 334 14.69 -8.58 -10.32
CA ALA A 334 15.27 -9.23 -9.15
C ALA A 334 15.75 -10.67 -9.42
N THR A 335 15.16 -11.36 -10.39
CA THR A 335 15.54 -12.72 -10.80
C THR A 335 16.43 -12.77 -12.04
N SER A 336 17.02 -11.63 -12.42
CA SER A 336 17.90 -11.56 -13.60
C SER A 336 19.30 -12.12 -13.31
N GLY A 337 19.84 -12.83 -14.30
CA GLY A 337 21.17 -13.43 -14.24
C GLY A 337 21.14 -14.93 -14.55
N ALA A 338 22.09 -15.38 -15.36
CA ALA A 338 22.27 -16.80 -15.64
C ALA A 338 22.94 -17.48 -14.43
N PRO A 339 22.56 -18.71 -14.04
CA PRO A 339 23.24 -19.42 -12.97
C PRO A 339 24.67 -19.78 -13.39
N LEU A 340 25.65 -19.45 -12.56
CA LEU A 340 27.04 -19.89 -12.70
C LEU A 340 27.32 -21.04 -11.74
N TYR A 341 28.03 -22.04 -12.24
CA TYR A 341 28.41 -23.23 -11.49
C TYR A 341 29.93 -23.33 -11.42
N ILE A 342 30.45 -23.82 -10.30
CA ILE A 342 31.88 -24.03 -10.06
C ILE A 342 32.15 -25.48 -9.70
N VAL A 343 33.37 -25.91 -9.98
CA VAL A 343 33.85 -27.22 -9.54
C VAL A 343 34.28 -27.14 -8.08
N SER A 344 33.62 -27.89 -7.21
CA SER A 344 33.92 -28.02 -5.78
C SER A 344 34.28 -29.45 -5.41
N VAL A 345 35.07 -29.61 -4.35
CA VAL A 345 35.39 -30.91 -3.73
C VAL A 345 35.00 -30.88 -2.26
N ALA A 346 34.47 -31.98 -1.74
CA ALA A 346 34.08 -32.11 -0.33
C ALA A 346 35.31 -32.19 0.59
N ASN A 347 36.40 -32.80 0.11
CA ASN A 347 37.64 -32.96 0.87
C ASN A 347 38.87 -32.84 -0.04
N THR A 348 39.73 -31.86 0.22
CA THR A 348 40.93 -31.56 -0.58
C THR A 348 42.09 -32.53 -0.35
N THR A 349 41.98 -33.43 0.64
CA THR A 349 43.04 -34.41 0.97
C THR A 349 43.05 -35.65 0.08
N PHE A 350 42.07 -35.82 -0.81
CA PHE A 350 42.08 -36.92 -1.78
C PHE A 350 43.14 -36.75 -2.89
N PRO A 351 43.80 -37.84 -3.33
CA PRO A 351 44.84 -37.78 -4.36
C PRO A 351 44.28 -37.22 -5.68
N GLY A 352 44.92 -36.18 -6.21
CA GLY A 352 44.50 -35.48 -7.43
C GLY A 352 43.53 -34.29 -7.21
N CYS A 353 43.00 -34.11 -6.01
CA CYS A 353 41.99 -33.08 -5.69
C CYS A 353 42.58 -31.79 -5.08
N ALA A 354 43.88 -31.76 -4.75
CA ALA A 354 44.54 -30.63 -4.08
C ALA A 354 44.57 -29.32 -4.89
N ASN A 355 44.47 -29.40 -6.23
CA ASN A 355 44.52 -28.24 -7.12
C ASN A 355 43.13 -27.64 -7.43
N ILE A 356 42.04 -28.16 -6.85
CA ILE A 356 40.67 -27.69 -7.09
C ILE A 356 40.30 -26.66 -6.03
N THR A 357 40.45 -25.38 -6.38
CA THR A 357 40.24 -24.23 -5.49
C THR A 357 38.88 -23.53 -5.66
N GLY A 358 37.96 -24.10 -6.45
CA GLY A 358 36.64 -23.49 -6.70
C GLY A 358 36.61 -22.36 -7.73
N ASN A 359 37.74 -22.06 -8.39
CA ASN A 359 37.82 -20.98 -9.40
C ASN A 359 37.45 -21.40 -10.82
N LYS A 360 37.27 -22.69 -11.10
CA LYS A 360 36.90 -23.19 -12.43
C LYS A 360 35.39 -23.30 -12.56
N THR A 361 34.82 -22.68 -13.58
CA THR A 361 33.40 -22.83 -13.92
C THR A 361 33.14 -24.17 -14.61
N CYS A 362 31.92 -24.68 -14.47
CA CYS A 362 31.48 -25.92 -15.09
C CYS A 362 30.05 -25.80 -15.60
N ASP A 363 29.65 -26.68 -16.51
CA ASP A 363 28.26 -26.85 -16.91
C ASP A 363 27.75 -28.16 -16.27
N PRO A 364 26.70 -28.12 -15.42
CA PRO A 364 26.18 -29.31 -14.74
C PRO A 364 25.72 -30.40 -15.71
N MET A 365 25.36 -30.05 -16.96
CA MET A 365 24.84 -31.02 -17.94
C MET A 365 25.95 -31.78 -18.68
N THR A 366 27.17 -31.23 -18.76
CA THR A 366 28.28 -31.83 -19.50
C THR A 366 29.48 -32.16 -18.60
N PHE A 367 29.39 -31.91 -17.31
CA PHE A 367 30.49 -32.09 -16.38
C PHE A 367 30.80 -33.57 -16.10
N ASN A 368 32.06 -33.96 -16.29
CA ASN A 368 32.57 -35.30 -15.97
C ASN A 368 33.73 -35.20 -14.97
N ALA A 369 33.55 -35.76 -13.76
CA ALA A 369 34.55 -35.72 -12.70
C ALA A 369 35.89 -36.37 -13.10
N SER A 370 35.88 -37.38 -13.96
CA SER A 370 37.10 -38.06 -14.43
C SER A 370 38.02 -37.13 -15.25
N SER A 371 37.46 -36.11 -15.93
CA SER A 371 38.23 -35.16 -16.74
C SER A 371 39.04 -34.16 -15.89
N THR A 372 38.71 -34.01 -14.61
CA THR A 372 39.38 -33.09 -13.69
C THR A 372 40.55 -33.71 -12.92
N GLY A 373 40.85 -34.99 -13.12
CA GLY A 373 41.90 -35.70 -12.37
C GLY A 373 41.54 -36.01 -10.91
N CYS A 374 40.31 -35.69 -10.50
CA CYS A 374 39.75 -35.91 -9.17
C CYS A 374 38.36 -36.54 -9.31
N SER A 375 38.19 -37.79 -8.88
CA SER A 375 36.91 -38.52 -8.95
C SER A 375 35.82 -37.96 -8.03
N GLU A 376 36.18 -37.04 -7.14
CA GLU A 376 35.28 -36.42 -6.16
C GLU A 376 34.85 -35.00 -6.51
N ALA A 377 35.29 -34.50 -7.66
CA ALA A 377 34.88 -33.19 -8.14
C ALA A 377 33.39 -33.18 -8.46
N GLN A 378 32.67 -32.17 -7.98
CA GLN A 378 31.26 -31.93 -8.26
C GLN A 378 31.07 -30.54 -8.84
N CYS A 379 30.15 -30.41 -9.79
CA CYS A 379 29.73 -29.11 -10.32
C CYS A 379 28.55 -28.59 -9.49
N ILE A 380 28.79 -27.57 -8.68
CA ILE A 380 27.76 -26.98 -7.80
C ILE A 380 27.44 -25.56 -8.23
N PHE A 381 26.20 -25.15 -7.99
CA PHE A 381 25.80 -23.76 -8.19
C PHE A 381 26.57 -22.83 -7.23
N TYR A 382 27.13 -21.73 -7.75
CA TYR A 382 27.91 -20.77 -6.98
C TYR A 382 27.19 -19.43 -6.83
N LYS A 383 26.89 -18.76 -7.95
CA LYS A 383 26.22 -17.45 -7.96
C LYS A 383 25.52 -17.22 -9.30
N TYR A 384 24.64 -16.24 -9.36
CA TYR A 384 24.14 -15.74 -10.64
C TYR A 384 25.18 -14.83 -11.30
N ASN A 385 25.21 -14.84 -12.62
CA ASN A 385 26.11 -14.02 -13.41
C ASN A 385 25.78 -12.54 -13.19
N THR A 386 26.72 -11.81 -12.62
CA THR A 386 26.67 -10.36 -12.40
C THR A 386 27.46 -9.59 -13.45
N GLU A 387 28.14 -10.30 -14.35
CA GLU A 387 29.06 -9.74 -15.35
C GLU A 387 28.29 -9.51 -16.66
N GLY A 388 27.98 -8.24 -16.92
CA GLY A 388 27.25 -7.76 -18.09
C GLY A 388 26.71 -6.35 -17.87
N LEU A 389 26.64 -5.53 -18.92
CA LEU A 389 26.21 -4.12 -18.82
C LEU A 389 24.85 -3.97 -18.12
N TYR A 390 23.94 -4.93 -18.35
CA TYR A 390 22.60 -4.98 -17.77
C TYR A 390 22.63 -5.40 -16.29
N GLN A 391 23.36 -6.48 -15.97
CA GLN A 391 23.44 -7.08 -14.63
C GLN A 391 24.25 -6.22 -13.66
N THR A 392 25.31 -5.55 -14.13
CA THR A 392 26.10 -4.60 -13.33
C THR A 392 25.27 -3.36 -12.97
N ASN A 393 24.33 -2.96 -13.82
CA ASN A 393 23.44 -1.82 -13.59
C ASN A 393 22.08 -2.19 -12.97
N LEU A 394 21.92 -3.40 -12.44
CA LEU A 394 20.62 -3.89 -11.96
C LEU A 394 19.99 -2.97 -10.90
N PHE A 395 20.80 -2.48 -9.97
CA PHE A 395 20.35 -1.54 -8.94
C PHE A 395 19.81 -0.24 -9.54
N ASN A 396 20.49 0.31 -10.56
CA ASN A 396 20.08 1.53 -11.25
C ASN A 396 18.76 1.31 -12.02
N LEU A 397 18.59 0.13 -12.63
CA LEU A 397 17.36 -0.26 -13.31
C LEU A 397 16.18 -0.42 -12.35
N GLN A 398 16.41 -0.96 -11.15
CA GLN A 398 15.39 -1.03 -10.09
C GLN A 398 14.98 0.36 -9.60
N ILE A 399 15.95 1.28 -9.40
CA ILE A 399 15.65 2.68 -9.07
C ILE A 399 14.82 3.32 -10.18
N TYR A 400 15.23 3.15 -11.44
CA TYR A 400 14.48 3.67 -12.58
C TYR A 400 13.06 3.09 -12.64
N ASN A 401 12.89 1.80 -12.32
CA ASN A 401 11.57 1.16 -12.25
C ASN A 401 10.67 1.78 -11.15
N VAL A 402 11.23 2.07 -9.97
CA VAL A 402 10.49 2.76 -8.89
C VAL A 402 10.12 4.20 -9.29
N ILE A 403 11.03 4.94 -9.93
CA ILE A 403 10.75 6.30 -10.42
C ILE A 403 9.66 6.26 -11.51
N GLY A 404 9.74 5.28 -12.43
CA GLY A 404 8.73 4.99 -13.45
C GLY A 404 7.36 4.77 -12.84
N PHE A 405 7.28 3.91 -11.82
CA PHE A 405 6.05 3.63 -11.10
C PHE A 405 5.44 4.87 -10.45
N LEU A 406 6.23 5.64 -9.68
CA LEU A 406 5.75 6.86 -9.03
C LEU A 406 5.22 7.87 -10.05
N TRP A 407 5.94 8.05 -11.16
CA TRP A 407 5.52 8.94 -12.23
C TRP A 407 4.22 8.49 -12.90
N CYS A 408 4.09 7.20 -13.24
CA CYS A 408 2.87 6.64 -13.83
C CYS A 408 1.66 6.80 -12.90
N MET A 409 1.82 6.52 -11.60
CA MET A 409 0.76 6.71 -10.60
C MET A 409 0.31 8.17 -10.52
N ASN A 410 1.27 9.11 -10.44
CA ASN A 410 0.97 10.55 -10.42
C ASN A 410 0.30 11.03 -11.71
N PHE A 411 0.71 10.49 -12.87
CA PHE A 411 0.11 10.81 -14.16
C PHE A 411 -1.35 10.34 -14.26
N VAL A 412 -1.64 9.11 -13.82
CA VAL A 412 -3.02 8.57 -13.81
C VAL A 412 -3.93 9.40 -12.89
N ILE A 413 -3.42 9.81 -11.72
CA ILE A 413 -4.16 10.70 -10.81
C ILE A 413 -4.40 12.08 -11.44
N ALA A 414 -3.38 12.65 -12.09
CA ALA A 414 -3.49 13.95 -12.79
C ALA A 414 -4.52 13.89 -13.93
N LEU A 415 -4.50 12.82 -14.73
CA LEU A 415 -5.48 12.53 -15.76
C LEU A 415 -6.89 12.54 -15.16
N GLY A 416 -7.09 11.83 -14.05
CA GLY A 416 -8.39 11.83 -13.36
C GLY A 416 -8.87 13.19 -12.91
N GLN A 417 -8.01 13.98 -12.28
CA GLN A 417 -8.37 15.33 -11.83
C GLN A 417 -8.77 16.22 -13.01
N CYS A 418 -8.01 16.23 -14.09
CA CYS A 418 -8.29 17.08 -15.24
C CYS A 418 -9.56 16.68 -16.00
N VAL A 419 -9.84 15.38 -16.13
CA VAL A 419 -11.06 14.87 -16.77
C VAL A 419 -12.30 15.24 -15.98
N MET A 420 -12.26 15.04 -14.66
CA MET A 420 -13.37 15.38 -13.77
C MET A 420 -13.59 16.89 -13.72
N ALA A 421 -12.52 17.69 -13.67
CA ALA A 421 -12.62 19.14 -13.78
C ALA A 421 -13.25 19.58 -15.10
N GLY A 422 -12.85 18.99 -16.22
CA GLY A 422 -13.41 19.31 -17.53
C GLY A 422 -14.90 18.99 -17.64
N ALA A 423 -15.34 17.88 -17.05
CA ALA A 423 -16.74 17.49 -17.00
C ALA A 423 -17.56 18.46 -16.14
N PHE A 424 -17.13 18.77 -14.91
CA PHE A 424 -17.87 19.67 -14.02
C PHE A 424 -17.81 21.14 -14.47
N ALA A 425 -16.73 21.57 -15.12
CA ALA A 425 -16.66 22.88 -15.76
C ALA A 425 -17.69 23.02 -16.89
N SER A 426 -17.89 21.96 -17.70
CA SER A 426 -18.94 21.96 -18.74
C SER A 426 -20.35 22.11 -18.15
N TYR A 427 -20.59 21.56 -16.95
CA TYR A 427 -21.84 21.81 -16.22
C TYR A 427 -21.94 23.25 -15.71
N TYR A 428 -20.89 23.78 -15.10
CA TYR A 428 -20.93 25.13 -14.51
C TYR A 428 -21.29 26.18 -15.56
N TRP A 429 -20.56 26.17 -16.68
CA TRP A 429 -20.66 27.13 -17.77
C TRP A 429 -21.83 26.87 -18.74
N ALA A 430 -22.67 25.87 -18.49
CA ALA A 430 -23.93 25.68 -19.22
C ALA A 430 -25.01 26.65 -18.71
N PHE A 431 -25.60 27.48 -19.57
CA PHE A 431 -26.69 28.38 -19.15
C PHE A 431 -27.98 27.61 -18.84
N ASN A 432 -28.46 26.80 -19.79
CA ASN A 432 -29.69 26.04 -19.64
C ASN A 432 -29.37 24.61 -19.22
N LYS A 433 -29.48 24.33 -17.92
CA LYS A 433 -29.26 23.00 -17.34
C LYS A 433 -30.59 22.21 -17.36
N PRO A 434 -30.68 20.99 -17.95
CA PRO A 434 -29.58 20.16 -18.46
C PRO A 434 -29.29 20.26 -19.97
N ARG A 435 -30.07 21.03 -20.74
CA ARG A 435 -30.04 21.03 -22.22
C ARG A 435 -28.66 21.36 -22.83
N ASP A 436 -27.91 22.27 -22.21
CA ASP A 436 -26.62 22.75 -22.72
C ASP A 436 -25.43 21.89 -22.20
N ILE A 437 -25.70 20.85 -21.41
CA ILE A 437 -24.67 19.91 -20.93
C ILE A 437 -24.43 18.85 -22.02
N PRO A 438 -23.17 18.55 -22.39
CA PRO A 438 -22.88 17.46 -23.32
C PRO A 438 -23.45 16.12 -22.86
N PHE A 439 -23.93 15.27 -23.78
CA PHE A 439 -24.50 13.94 -23.45
C PHE A 439 -23.53 13.02 -22.69
N PHE A 440 -22.25 13.00 -23.09
CA PHE A 440 -21.20 12.20 -22.47
C PHE A 440 -20.06 13.09 -21.97
N PRO A 441 -20.27 13.89 -20.92
CA PRO A 441 -19.35 14.94 -20.50
C PRO A 441 -18.01 14.38 -20.00
N VAL A 442 -18.04 13.25 -19.28
CA VAL A 442 -16.83 12.58 -18.77
C VAL A 442 -16.00 11.99 -19.91
N SER A 443 -16.61 11.25 -20.83
CA SER A 443 -15.91 10.64 -21.97
C SER A 443 -15.36 11.70 -22.93
N ALA A 444 -16.12 12.76 -23.19
CA ALA A 444 -15.66 13.89 -24.00
C ALA A 444 -14.48 14.62 -23.33
N ALA A 445 -14.55 14.86 -22.01
CA ALA A 445 -13.44 15.43 -21.26
C ALA A 445 -12.22 14.50 -21.24
N PHE A 446 -12.42 13.19 -21.13
CA PHE A 446 -11.34 12.19 -21.19
C PHE A 446 -10.56 12.26 -22.51
N MET A 447 -11.28 12.23 -23.64
CA MET A 447 -10.66 12.32 -24.96
C MET A 447 -9.99 13.68 -25.20
N ARG A 448 -10.60 14.78 -24.76
CA ARG A 448 -10.01 16.12 -24.85
C ARG A 448 -8.71 16.20 -24.05
N THR A 449 -8.71 15.66 -22.83
CA THR A 449 -7.53 15.66 -21.96
C THR A 449 -6.39 14.82 -22.54
N LEU A 450 -6.68 13.63 -23.07
CA LEU A 450 -5.66 12.80 -23.71
C LEU A 450 -5.09 13.42 -24.99
N ARG A 451 -5.93 14.07 -25.80
CA ARG A 451 -5.49 14.66 -27.07
C ARG A 451 -4.69 15.95 -26.90
N TYR A 452 -5.10 16.83 -25.99
CA TYR A 452 -4.56 18.19 -25.92
C TYR A 452 -3.78 18.53 -24.65
N HIS A 453 -3.93 17.77 -23.56
CA HIS A 453 -3.42 18.19 -22.24
C HIS A 453 -2.40 17.22 -21.62
N THR A 454 -2.08 16.10 -22.27
CA THR A 454 -1.13 15.10 -21.76
C THR A 454 0.24 15.66 -21.39
N GLY A 455 0.78 16.59 -22.16
CA GLY A 455 2.07 17.23 -21.86
C GLY A 455 2.06 18.01 -20.55
N SER A 456 1.00 18.78 -20.28
CA SER A 456 0.87 19.56 -19.04
C SER A 456 0.66 18.64 -17.82
N LEU A 457 -0.10 17.56 -17.98
CA LEU A 457 -0.29 16.56 -16.93
C LEU A 457 1.00 15.79 -16.63
N ALA A 458 1.73 15.39 -17.67
CA ALA A 458 3.03 14.71 -17.54
C ALA A 458 4.05 15.58 -16.80
N PHE A 459 4.09 16.88 -17.10
CA PHE A 459 4.96 17.83 -16.42
C PHE A 459 4.60 18.00 -14.94
N GLY A 460 3.31 18.20 -14.61
CA GLY A 460 2.85 18.28 -13.22
C GLY A 460 3.12 17.00 -12.42
N ALA A 461 2.93 15.83 -13.06
CA ALA A 461 3.26 14.52 -12.47
C ALA A 461 4.77 14.36 -12.23
N LEU A 462 5.62 14.87 -13.12
CA LEU A 462 7.08 14.84 -12.97
C LEU A 462 7.54 15.66 -11.76
N ILE A 463 7.04 16.89 -11.58
CA ILE A 463 7.38 17.73 -10.42
C ILE A 463 7.04 17.00 -9.12
N LEU A 464 5.84 16.42 -9.05
CA LEU A 464 5.41 15.69 -7.86
C LEU A 464 6.27 14.44 -7.60
N THR A 465 6.67 13.73 -8.67
CA THR A 465 7.53 12.56 -8.58
C THR A 465 8.91 12.90 -8.04
N ILE A 466 9.53 13.99 -8.50
CA ILE A 466 10.84 14.44 -8.01
C ILE A 466 10.80 14.66 -6.50
N ILE A 467 9.76 15.33 -6.00
CA ILE A 467 9.59 15.60 -4.56
C ILE A 467 9.37 14.30 -3.78
N GLN A 468 8.59 13.36 -4.32
CA GLN A 468 8.39 12.05 -3.69
C GLN A 468 9.68 11.23 -3.63
N VAL A 469 10.51 11.26 -4.68
CA VAL A 469 11.82 10.60 -4.68
C VAL A 469 12.72 11.19 -3.60
N ILE A 470 12.79 12.53 -3.49
CA ILE A 470 13.58 13.17 -2.42
C ILE A 470 13.07 12.76 -1.04
N ARG A 471 11.75 12.71 -0.83
CA ARG A 471 11.16 12.27 0.44
C ARG A 471 11.50 10.81 0.77
N ILE A 472 11.42 9.91 -0.21
CA ILE A 472 11.80 8.50 -0.06
C ILE A 472 13.30 8.39 0.29
N MET A 473 14.16 9.18 -0.36
CA MET A 473 15.59 9.22 -0.06
C MET A 473 15.87 9.72 1.36
N LEU A 474 15.19 10.77 1.82
CA LEU A 474 15.31 11.26 3.19
C LEU A 474 14.87 10.22 4.23
N GLU A 475 13.82 9.44 3.93
CA GLU A 475 13.36 8.35 4.79
C GLU A 475 14.39 7.20 4.85
N TYR A 476 14.95 6.84 3.70
CA TYR A 476 16.01 5.84 3.60
C TYR A 476 17.28 6.26 4.35
N LEU A 477 17.71 7.52 4.21
CA LEU A 477 18.88 8.06 4.92
C LEU A 477 18.67 8.06 6.42
N ASP A 478 17.50 8.48 6.91
CA ASP A 478 17.19 8.45 8.33
C ASP A 478 17.21 7.03 8.88
N HIS A 479 16.67 6.05 8.14
CA HIS A 479 16.75 4.65 8.55
C HIS A 479 18.19 4.14 8.62
N LYS A 480 19.04 4.51 7.67
CA LYS A 480 20.45 4.07 7.63
C LYS A 480 21.33 4.76 8.67
N LEU A 481 20.94 5.95 9.11
CA LEU A 481 21.66 6.75 10.10
C LEU A 481 21.15 6.56 11.53
N LYS A 482 20.20 5.63 11.78
CA LYS A 482 19.67 5.34 13.11
C LYS A 482 20.74 4.94 14.14
N ASP A 483 21.81 4.28 13.68
CA ASP A 483 22.89 3.81 14.56
C ASP A 483 23.96 4.90 14.83
N VAL A 484 23.93 6.01 14.08
CA VAL A 484 24.91 7.11 14.20
C VAL A 484 24.34 8.22 15.08
N HIS A 485 24.90 8.37 16.28
CA HIS A 485 24.38 9.26 17.32
C HIS A 485 24.89 10.71 17.20
N ASN A 486 24.69 11.37 16.04
CA ASN A 486 24.97 12.82 15.91
C ASN A 486 23.67 13.66 16.02
N PRO A 487 23.48 14.44 17.11
CA PRO A 487 22.29 15.26 17.32
C PRO A 487 22.02 16.25 16.19
N CYS A 488 23.06 16.84 15.59
CA CYS A 488 22.93 17.81 14.50
C CYS A 488 22.35 17.16 13.23
N THR A 489 22.85 15.97 12.85
CA THR A 489 22.33 15.22 11.70
C THR A 489 20.87 14.83 11.90
N ARG A 490 20.49 14.40 13.11
CA ARG A 490 19.11 14.03 13.43
C ARG A 490 18.15 15.22 13.37
N PHE A 491 18.57 16.39 13.87
CA PHE A 491 17.81 17.62 13.76
C PHE A 491 17.62 18.06 12.30
N LEU A 492 18.70 18.05 11.50
CA LEU A 492 18.65 18.43 10.09
C LEU A 492 17.73 17.50 9.28
N LEU A 493 17.82 16.18 9.48
CA LEU A 493 16.95 15.20 8.82
C LEU A 493 15.48 15.40 9.19
N CYS A 494 15.20 15.67 10.46
CA CYS A 494 13.84 15.97 10.93
C CYS A 494 13.28 17.23 10.22
N CYS A 495 14.07 18.30 10.16
CA CYS A 495 13.70 19.54 9.47
C CYS A 495 13.44 19.31 7.98
N LEU A 496 14.37 18.65 7.26
CA LEU A 496 14.22 18.35 5.84
C LEU A 496 13.00 17.45 5.55
N LYS A 497 12.76 16.42 6.36
CA LYS A 497 11.57 15.58 6.23
C LYS A 497 10.29 16.40 6.36
N CYS A 498 10.22 17.30 7.35
CA CYS A 498 9.09 18.20 7.53
C CYS A 498 8.91 19.14 6.32
N CYS A 499 9.98 19.81 5.88
CA CYS A 499 9.95 20.72 4.73
C CYS A 499 9.49 20.03 3.44
N PHE A 500 10.02 18.84 3.12
CA PHE A 500 9.65 18.10 1.91
C PHE A 500 8.25 17.49 2.01
N TRP A 501 7.79 17.13 3.21
CA TRP A 501 6.40 16.74 3.43
C TRP A 501 5.44 17.91 3.17
N CYS A 502 5.76 19.10 3.69
CA CYS A 502 5.01 20.33 3.42
C CYS A 502 5.03 20.69 1.92
N LEU A 503 6.18 20.57 1.27
CA LEU A 503 6.33 20.84 -0.16
C LEU A 503 5.52 19.85 -1.01
N GLU A 504 5.51 18.56 -0.68
CA GLU A 504 4.67 17.56 -1.37
C GLU A 504 3.19 17.93 -1.27
N LYS A 505 2.73 18.34 -0.08
CA LYS A 505 1.35 18.77 0.14
C LYS A 505 1.01 20.03 -0.66
N PHE A 506 1.89 21.03 -0.63
CA PHE A 506 1.73 22.27 -1.38
C PHE A 506 1.69 22.02 -2.89
N ILE A 507 2.59 21.18 -3.43
CA ILE A 507 2.62 20.87 -4.86
C ILE A 507 1.41 20.03 -5.28
N LYS A 508 0.92 19.11 -4.44
CA LYS A 508 -0.36 18.43 -4.71
C LYS A 508 -1.51 19.42 -4.79
N PHE A 509 -1.57 20.40 -3.88
CA PHE A 509 -2.56 21.48 -3.92
C PHE A 509 -2.44 22.32 -5.19
N LEU A 510 -1.22 22.76 -5.54
CA LEU A 510 -0.97 23.57 -6.73
C LEU A 510 -1.34 22.81 -8.02
N ASN A 511 -0.87 21.57 -8.17
CA ASN A 511 -1.15 20.71 -9.32
C ASN A 511 -2.64 20.53 -9.52
N ARG A 512 -3.37 20.20 -8.45
CA ARG A 512 -4.82 19.96 -8.52
C ARG A 512 -5.57 21.18 -9.05
N ASN A 513 -5.26 22.37 -8.53
CA ASN A 513 -5.90 23.62 -8.97
C ASN A 513 -5.44 24.05 -10.38
N ALA A 514 -4.18 23.78 -10.74
CA ALA A 514 -3.67 24.00 -12.09
C ALA A 514 -4.42 23.13 -13.12
N TYR A 515 -4.68 21.85 -12.80
CA TYR A 515 -5.42 20.95 -13.69
C TYR A 515 -6.87 21.39 -13.92
N ILE A 516 -7.50 22.03 -12.92
CA ILE A 516 -8.81 22.66 -13.11
C ILE A 516 -8.71 23.81 -14.13
N MET A 517 -7.75 24.71 -13.98
CA MET A 517 -7.56 25.81 -14.94
C MET A 517 -7.17 25.32 -16.34
N ILE A 518 -6.37 24.26 -16.45
CA ILE A 518 -6.08 23.61 -17.73
C ILE A 518 -7.37 23.08 -18.36
N ALA A 519 -8.24 22.44 -17.58
CA ALA A 519 -9.49 21.87 -18.10
C ALA A 519 -10.49 22.94 -18.56
N VAL A 520 -10.48 24.13 -17.93
CA VAL A 520 -11.35 25.27 -18.31
C VAL A 520 -10.80 26.02 -19.52
N TYR A 521 -9.49 26.33 -19.54
CA TYR A 521 -8.90 27.26 -20.51
C TYR A 521 -7.98 26.64 -21.55
N GLY A 522 -7.52 25.42 -21.35
CA GLY A 522 -6.58 24.74 -22.23
C GLY A 522 -5.18 25.35 -22.28
N LYS A 523 -4.80 26.21 -21.32
CA LYS A 523 -3.46 26.81 -21.24
C LYS A 523 -2.44 25.81 -20.66
N ASN A 524 -1.15 26.06 -20.92
CA ASN A 524 -0.07 25.21 -20.38
C ASN A 524 -0.02 25.22 -18.83
N PHE A 525 0.70 24.25 -18.26
CA PHE A 525 0.74 24.02 -16.81
C PHE A 525 1.16 25.26 -16.01
N CYS A 526 2.29 25.89 -16.33
CA CYS A 526 2.83 26.99 -15.52
C CYS A 526 1.90 28.22 -15.50
N VAL A 527 1.31 28.56 -16.64
CA VAL A 527 0.34 29.68 -16.72
C VAL A 527 -0.93 29.36 -15.94
N SER A 528 -1.45 28.14 -16.10
CA SER A 528 -2.63 27.68 -15.37
C SER A 528 -2.41 27.62 -13.86
N ALA A 529 -1.24 27.16 -13.41
CA ALA A 529 -0.85 27.12 -12.00
C ALA A 529 -0.74 28.52 -11.41
N LYS A 530 -0.10 29.46 -12.11
CA LYS A 530 0.01 30.87 -11.69
C LYS A 530 -1.38 31.52 -11.56
N ASN A 531 -2.24 31.33 -12.55
CA ASN A 531 -3.58 31.92 -12.54
C ASN A 531 -4.44 31.32 -11.42
N ALA A 532 -4.43 29.99 -11.27
CA ALA A 532 -5.14 29.31 -10.20
C ALA A 532 -4.68 29.80 -8.81
N PHE A 533 -3.36 29.86 -8.59
CA PHE A 533 -2.79 30.30 -7.31
C PHE A 533 -3.17 31.75 -6.99
N ASN A 534 -3.03 32.67 -7.95
CA ASN A 534 -3.38 34.06 -7.76
C ASN A 534 -4.87 34.25 -7.44
N LEU A 535 -5.75 33.55 -8.16
CA LEU A 535 -7.20 33.60 -7.94
C LEU A 535 -7.59 33.11 -6.55
N LEU A 536 -6.99 32.00 -6.11
CA LEU A 536 -7.22 31.42 -4.78
C LEU A 536 -6.66 32.30 -3.67
N MET A 537 -5.45 32.86 -3.83
CA MET A 537 -4.81 33.68 -2.81
C MET A 537 -5.61 34.96 -2.53
N ARG A 538 -6.18 35.59 -3.56
CA ARG A 538 -7.09 36.75 -3.42
C ARG A 538 -8.37 36.41 -2.63
N ASN A 539 -8.75 35.14 -2.61
CA ASN A 539 -9.97 34.65 -1.98
C ASN A 539 -9.70 33.62 -0.86
N ILE A 540 -8.50 33.64 -0.25
CA ILE A 540 -8.00 32.59 0.66
C ILE A 540 -9.00 32.20 1.76
N VAL A 541 -9.68 33.17 2.37
CA VAL A 541 -10.66 32.91 3.43
C VAL A 541 -11.84 32.06 2.93
N ARG A 542 -12.32 32.31 1.69
CA ARG A 542 -13.39 31.49 1.08
C ARG A 542 -12.90 30.08 0.78
N VAL A 543 -11.66 29.96 0.30
CA VAL A 543 -11.02 28.67 -0.01
C VAL A 543 -10.96 27.83 1.26
N VAL A 544 -10.39 28.38 2.34
CA VAL A 544 -10.21 27.66 3.61
C VAL A 544 -11.55 27.24 4.22
N VAL A 545 -12.56 28.11 4.21
CA VAL A 545 -13.89 27.76 4.74
C VAL A 545 -14.54 26.66 3.92
N LEU A 546 -14.47 26.72 2.59
CA LEU A 546 -15.04 25.69 1.73
C LEU A 546 -14.36 24.34 1.95
N ASP A 547 -13.02 24.32 1.99
CA ASP A 547 -12.21 23.12 2.20
C ASP A 547 -12.56 22.46 3.55
N LYS A 548 -12.55 23.24 4.64
CA LYS A 548 -12.87 22.72 5.99
C LYS A 548 -14.29 22.23 6.15
N VAL A 549 -15.28 22.94 5.60
CA VAL A 549 -16.69 22.50 5.63
C VAL A 549 -16.88 21.22 4.81
N THR A 550 -16.24 21.13 3.65
CA THR A 550 -16.31 19.95 2.76
C THR A 550 -15.64 18.74 3.41
N ASP A 551 -14.45 18.91 3.99
CA ASP A 551 -13.73 17.87 4.72
C ASP A 551 -14.55 17.31 5.89
N LEU A 552 -15.14 18.18 6.72
CA LEU A 552 -15.97 17.78 7.85
C LEU A 552 -17.19 16.97 7.41
N LEU A 553 -17.87 17.43 6.36
CA LEU A 553 -19.05 16.77 5.80
C LEU A 553 -18.69 15.39 5.20
N ILE A 554 -17.60 15.31 4.45
CA ILE A 554 -17.12 14.05 3.85
C ILE A 554 -16.63 13.09 4.93
N LEU A 555 -15.96 13.57 5.98
CA LEU A 555 -15.54 12.75 7.12
C LEU A 555 -16.75 12.07 7.76
N PHE A 556 -17.81 12.84 8.03
CA PHE A 556 -19.05 12.31 8.58
C PHE A 556 -19.71 11.28 7.64
N GLY A 557 -19.74 11.57 6.34
CA GLY A 557 -20.20 10.62 5.33
C GLY A 557 -19.42 9.30 5.37
N LYS A 558 -18.09 9.35 5.53
CA LYS A 558 -17.24 8.14 5.66
C LYS A 558 -17.55 7.37 6.93
N LEU A 559 -17.74 8.07 8.06
CA LEU A 559 -18.10 7.44 9.33
C LEU A 559 -19.45 6.71 9.23
N ILE A 560 -20.45 7.30 8.60
CA ILE A 560 -21.76 6.65 8.38
C ILE A 560 -21.62 5.41 7.50
N VAL A 561 -20.93 5.52 6.35
CA VAL A 561 -20.79 4.40 5.42
C VAL A 561 -19.98 3.27 6.06
N VAL A 562 -18.77 3.57 6.53
CA VAL A 562 -17.84 2.56 7.05
C VAL A 562 -18.32 2.00 8.39
N GLY A 563 -18.78 2.88 9.29
CA GLY A 563 -19.32 2.48 10.59
C GLY A 563 -20.63 1.72 10.45
N GLY A 564 -21.57 2.21 9.65
CA GLY A 564 -22.86 1.55 9.43
C GLY A 564 -22.71 0.16 8.83
N VAL A 565 -21.94 0.03 7.74
CA VAL A 565 -21.69 -1.27 7.10
C VAL A 565 -20.84 -2.18 8.00
N GLY A 566 -19.85 -1.64 8.72
CA GLY A 566 -19.04 -2.39 9.66
C GLY A 566 -19.85 -2.97 10.83
N VAL A 567 -20.77 -2.18 11.41
CA VAL A 567 -21.67 -2.63 12.47
C VAL A 567 -22.62 -3.72 11.94
N LEU A 568 -23.21 -3.53 10.76
CA LEU A 568 -24.05 -4.54 10.13
C LEU A 568 -23.27 -5.85 9.87
N ALA A 569 -22.04 -5.76 9.36
CA ALA A 569 -21.17 -6.91 9.16
C ALA A 569 -20.83 -7.62 10.48
N PHE A 570 -20.54 -6.88 11.54
CA PHE A 570 -20.29 -7.44 12.88
C PHE A 570 -21.50 -8.23 13.39
N PHE A 571 -22.70 -7.64 13.36
CA PHE A 571 -23.91 -8.32 13.81
C PHE A 571 -24.23 -9.58 12.99
N PHE A 572 -23.92 -9.57 11.68
CA PHE A 572 -24.07 -10.71 10.78
C PHE A 572 -23.07 -11.84 11.07
N PHE A 573 -21.76 -11.56 11.04
CA PHE A 573 -20.73 -12.59 11.22
C PHE A 573 -20.58 -13.07 12.68
N SER A 574 -21.04 -12.31 13.67
CA SER A 574 -21.13 -12.75 15.07
C SER A 574 -22.39 -13.55 15.39
N ASN A 575 -23.21 -13.91 14.39
CA ASN A 575 -24.43 -14.70 14.54
C ASN A 575 -25.45 -14.11 15.55
N LYS A 576 -25.43 -12.78 15.72
CA LYS A 576 -26.36 -12.07 16.62
C LYS A 576 -27.67 -11.71 15.92
N LEU A 577 -27.69 -11.68 14.59
CA LEU A 577 -28.90 -11.56 13.78
C LEU A 577 -29.55 -12.95 13.64
N LYS A 578 -30.58 -13.21 14.45
CA LYS A 578 -31.42 -14.41 14.30
C LYS A 578 -32.37 -14.19 13.13
N ILE A 579 -31.91 -14.49 11.91
CA ILE A 579 -32.76 -14.49 10.71
C ILE A 579 -33.10 -15.96 10.43
N ASP A 580 -34.38 -16.32 10.55
CA ASP A 580 -34.87 -17.71 10.41
C ASP A 580 -34.87 -18.25 8.96
N ASN A 581 -34.05 -17.69 8.07
CA ASN A 581 -33.88 -18.15 6.70
C ASN A 581 -32.52 -18.81 6.53
N ASP A 582 -32.49 -20.08 6.11
CA ASP A 582 -31.24 -20.83 5.84
C ASP A 582 -30.35 -20.16 4.79
N ALA A 583 -30.93 -19.38 3.88
CA ALA A 583 -30.19 -18.59 2.89
C ALA A 583 -29.39 -17.41 3.49
N PHE A 584 -29.70 -16.97 4.71
CA PHE A 584 -29.05 -15.83 5.39
C PHE A 584 -28.24 -16.23 6.62
N LYS A 585 -27.90 -17.52 6.77
CA LYS A 585 -27.05 -17.99 7.86
C LYS A 585 -25.57 -17.68 7.58
N PRO A 586 -24.83 -17.09 8.54
CA PRO A 586 -23.41 -16.83 8.38
C PRO A 586 -22.62 -18.15 8.30
N PRO A 587 -21.57 -18.25 7.45
CA PRO A 587 -20.73 -19.43 7.40
C PRO A 587 -19.96 -19.64 8.71
N ASN A 588 -19.64 -20.90 9.04
CA ASN A 588 -18.75 -21.19 10.16
C ASN A 588 -17.29 -20.89 9.77
N LEU A 589 -16.72 -19.87 10.39
CA LEU A 589 -15.41 -19.30 10.10
C LEU A 589 -14.45 -19.52 11.27
N ASN A 590 -13.16 -19.70 10.97
CA ASN A 590 -12.12 -19.76 11.99
C ASN A 590 -11.92 -18.39 12.64
N TYR A 591 -11.89 -17.33 11.81
CA TYR A 591 -11.68 -15.95 12.23
C TYR A 591 -12.76 -15.04 11.64
N TYR A 592 -13.91 -14.93 12.33
CA TYR A 592 -15.04 -14.09 11.90
C TYR A 592 -14.68 -12.60 11.71
N TRP A 593 -13.62 -12.10 12.36
CA TRP A 593 -13.17 -10.72 12.24
C TRP A 593 -12.47 -10.40 10.92
N ILE A 594 -11.95 -11.40 10.19
CA ILE A 594 -11.24 -11.21 8.93
C ILE A 594 -12.18 -10.70 7.81
N PRO A 595 -13.35 -11.33 7.56
CA PRO A 595 -14.33 -10.79 6.62
C PRO A 595 -14.85 -9.41 7.02
N ILE A 596 -15.09 -9.17 8.33
CA ILE A 596 -15.53 -7.87 8.83
C ILE A 596 -14.49 -6.79 8.51
N LEU A 597 -13.22 -7.05 8.83
CA LEU A 597 -12.12 -6.14 8.53
C LEU A 597 -12.03 -5.85 7.03
N THR A 598 -12.19 -6.89 6.20
CA THR A 598 -12.19 -6.75 4.73
C THR A 598 -13.33 -5.86 4.26
N ILE A 599 -14.54 -6.05 4.79
CA ILE A 599 -15.70 -5.21 4.47
C ILE A 599 -15.47 -3.77 4.93
N VAL A 600 -14.93 -3.54 6.13
CA VAL A 600 -14.64 -2.20 6.65
C VAL A 600 -13.61 -1.48 5.78
N VAL A 601 -12.49 -2.14 5.46
CA VAL A 601 -11.43 -1.59 4.60
C VAL A 601 -11.96 -1.35 3.18
N GLY A 602 -12.67 -2.31 2.60
CA GLY A 602 -13.26 -2.17 1.27
C GLY A 602 -14.32 -1.07 1.21
N SER A 603 -15.18 -0.96 2.23
CA SER A 603 -16.16 0.12 2.35
C SER A 603 -15.50 1.48 2.46
N TYR A 604 -14.38 1.59 3.20
CA TYR A 604 -13.59 2.81 3.26
C TYR A 604 -13.00 3.18 1.89
N MET A 605 -12.45 2.20 1.16
CA MET A 605 -11.93 2.43 -0.20
C MET A 605 -13.02 2.89 -1.17
N ILE A 606 -14.20 2.26 -1.12
CA ILE A 606 -15.37 2.66 -1.93
C ILE A 606 -15.79 4.08 -1.57
N ALA A 607 -16.05 4.36 -0.29
CA ALA A 607 -16.45 5.69 0.18
C ALA A 607 -15.42 6.77 -0.23
N GLN A 608 -14.12 6.47 -0.08
CA GLN A 608 -13.04 7.35 -0.52
C GLN A 608 -13.09 7.63 -2.03
N GLY A 609 -13.37 6.62 -2.86
CA GLY A 609 -13.53 6.79 -4.30
C GLY A 609 -14.67 7.74 -4.66
N PHE A 610 -15.88 7.48 -4.16
CA PHE A 610 -17.06 8.31 -4.39
C PHE A 610 -16.88 9.74 -3.87
N PHE A 611 -16.37 9.90 -2.66
CA PHE A 611 -16.19 11.22 -2.08
C PHE A 611 -15.05 12.01 -2.71
N SER A 612 -14.01 11.35 -3.25
CA SER A 612 -12.96 12.06 -4.01
C SER A 612 -13.50 12.74 -5.27
N VAL A 613 -14.48 12.12 -5.95
CA VAL A 613 -15.20 12.72 -7.08
C VAL A 613 -15.99 13.94 -6.62
N TYR A 614 -16.65 13.81 -5.47
CA TYR A 614 -17.41 14.92 -4.88
C TYR A 614 -16.51 16.11 -4.54
N THR A 615 -15.39 15.88 -3.86
CA THR A 615 -14.40 16.93 -3.56
C THR A 615 -13.92 17.59 -4.85
N MET A 616 -13.62 16.81 -5.89
CA MET A 616 -13.20 17.36 -7.19
C MET A 616 -14.28 18.22 -7.85
N CYS A 617 -15.57 17.85 -7.72
CA CYS A 617 -16.68 18.67 -8.16
C CYS A 617 -16.73 20.01 -7.41
N VAL A 618 -16.69 19.97 -6.07
CA VAL A 618 -16.75 21.18 -5.22
C VAL A 618 -15.65 22.16 -5.60
N ASP A 619 -14.40 21.70 -5.71
CA ASP A 619 -13.28 22.57 -6.05
C ASP A 619 -13.35 23.13 -7.47
N THR A 620 -13.82 22.32 -8.43
CA THR A 620 -14.01 22.79 -9.80
C THR A 620 -15.06 23.88 -9.88
N LEU A 621 -16.24 23.66 -9.27
CA LEU A 621 -17.32 24.65 -9.26
C LEU A 621 -16.91 25.91 -8.50
N PHE A 622 -16.15 25.77 -7.42
CA PHE A 622 -15.65 26.91 -6.66
C PHE A 622 -14.67 27.75 -7.46
N LEU A 623 -13.72 27.12 -8.15
CA LEU A 623 -12.78 27.85 -9.01
C LEU A 623 -13.52 28.54 -10.16
N CYS A 624 -14.46 27.85 -10.81
CA CYS A 624 -15.31 28.45 -11.85
C CYS A 624 -16.14 29.61 -11.29
N PHE A 625 -16.60 29.53 -10.05
CA PHE A 625 -17.31 30.61 -9.38
C PHE A 625 -16.44 31.82 -9.09
N LEU A 626 -15.20 31.63 -8.63
CA LEU A 626 -14.28 32.76 -8.45
C LEU A 626 -13.98 33.43 -9.79
N GLU A 627 -13.82 32.64 -10.85
CA GLU A 627 -13.61 33.15 -12.21
C GLU A 627 -14.84 33.90 -12.75
N ASP A 628 -16.05 33.37 -12.53
CA ASP A 628 -17.32 34.02 -12.88
C ASP A 628 -17.45 35.39 -12.20
N LEU A 629 -16.97 35.52 -10.96
CA LEU A 629 -16.95 36.80 -10.24
C LEU A 629 -15.95 37.81 -10.79
N GLU A 630 -14.79 37.38 -11.29
CA GLU A 630 -13.79 38.29 -11.87
C GLU A 630 -14.13 38.67 -13.32
N ARG A 631 -14.73 37.76 -14.08
CA ARG A 631 -14.98 37.95 -15.52
C ARG A 631 -16.32 38.59 -15.84
N ASN A 632 -17.36 38.26 -15.10
CA ASN A 632 -18.73 38.66 -15.41
C ASN A 632 -19.20 39.78 -14.48
N ASP A 633 -19.96 40.72 -15.04
CA ASP A 633 -20.48 41.89 -14.33
C ASP A 633 -22.02 41.89 -14.24
N GLY A 634 -22.66 40.90 -14.85
CA GLY A 634 -24.11 40.77 -14.89
C GLY A 634 -24.76 41.55 -16.05
N SER A 635 -23.97 42.14 -16.95
CA SER A 635 -24.46 42.72 -18.21
C SER A 635 -25.00 41.64 -19.16
N GLN A 636 -25.69 42.06 -20.22
CA GLN A 636 -26.16 41.12 -21.25
C GLN A 636 -25.02 40.42 -22.00
N GLU A 637 -23.90 41.12 -22.19
CA GLU A 637 -22.70 40.58 -22.84
C GLU A 637 -21.91 39.64 -21.92
N LYS A 638 -21.94 39.89 -20.60
CA LYS A 638 -21.20 39.14 -19.58
C LYS A 638 -22.09 38.82 -18.36
N PRO A 639 -23.13 37.99 -18.53
CA PRO A 639 -24.00 37.61 -17.43
C PRO A 639 -23.32 36.59 -16.52
N TYR A 640 -23.72 36.56 -15.25
CA TYR A 640 -23.28 35.55 -14.29
C TYR A 640 -23.87 34.18 -14.63
N TYR A 641 -23.05 33.14 -14.57
CA TYR A 641 -23.44 31.73 -14.74
C TYR A 641 -23.76 31.05 -13.42
N MET A 642 -23.33 31.64 -12.30
CA MET A 642 -23.59 31.13 -10.96
C MET A 642 -25.10 31.02 -10.66
N PRO A 643 -25.50 30.11 -9.74
CA PRO A 643 -26.91 29.88 -9.46
C PRO A 643 -27.57 31.06 -8.71
N LYS A 644 -28.89 31.18 -8.85
CA LYS A 644 -29.70 32.26 -8.25
C LYS A 644 -29.52 32.37 -6.72
N SER A 645 -29.36 31.25 -6.03
CA SER A 645 -29.07 31.21 -4.59
C SER A 645 -27.76 31.95 -4.27
N LEU A 646 -26.71 31.72 -5.05
CA LEU A 646 -25.40 32.32 -4.84
C LEU A 646 -25.39 33.80 -5.21
N MET A 647 -26.06 34.17 -6.31
CA MET A 647 -26.34 35.56 -6.67
C MET A 647 -27.04 36.32 -5.54
N SER A 648 -28.07 35.71 -4.94
CA SER A 648 -28.79 36.30 -3.80
C SER A 648 -27.89 36.48 -2.57
N ILE A 649 -27.03 35.52 -2.23
CA ILE A 649 -26.12 35.60 -1.07
C ILE A 649 -25.08 36.73 -1.26
N LEU A 650 -24.68 36.99 -2.51
CA LEU A 650 -23.69 38.02 -2.87
C LEU A 650 -24.33 39.38 -3.24
N ASN A 651 -25.66 39.50 -3.22
CA ASN A 651 -26.39 40.66 -3.72
C ASN A 651 -26.00 41.05 -5.17
N LYS A 652 -25.82 40.06 -6.04
CA LYS A 652 -25.56 40.23 -7.48
C LYS A 652 -26.77 39.76 -8.29
N LYS A 653 -27.02 40.36 -9.46
CA LYS A 653 -28.12 39.99 -10.37
C LYS A 653 -27.70 40.22 -11.82
N ASN A 654 -28.20 39.38 -12.74
CA ASN A 654 -28.10 39.63 -14.17
C ASN A 654 -29.13 40.69 -14.57
N ARG A 655 -28.72 41.66 -15.39
CA ARG A 655 -29.58 42.73 -15.88
C ARG A 655 -30.60 42.16 -16.88
N PRO A 656 -31.88 42.56 -16.78
CA PRO A 656 -32.89 42.16 -17.77
C PRO A 656 -32.58 42.78 -19.14
N PRO A 657 -33.14 42.23 -20.23
CA PRO A 657 -33.04 42.85 -21.54
C PRO A 657 -33.62 44.27 -21.58
N GLU A 658 -32.99 45.17 -22.35
CA GLU A 658 -33.38 46.60 -22.45
C GLU A 658 -34.87 46.80 -22.77
N SER A 659 -35.48 45.85 -23.50
CA SER A 659 -36.92 45.84 -23.81
C SER A 659 -37.83 45.68 -22.58
N GLU A 660 -37.36 45.01 -21.52
CA GLU A 660 -38.09 44.85 -20.25
C GLU A 660 -37.80 45.98 -19.27
N GLU A 661 -36.61 46.57 -19.31
CA GLU A 661 -36.24 47.73 -18.48
C GLU A 661 -37.08 48.97 -18.86
N LYS A 662 -37.31 49.20 -20.16
CA LYS A 662 -38.21 50.26 -20.66
C LYS A 662 -39.68 50.06 -20.26
N LYS A 663 -40.12 48.84 -19.98
CA LYS A 663 -41.48 48.55 -19.45
C LYS A 663 -41.60 48.77 -17.95
N LYS A 664 -40.52 48.60 -17.18
CA LYS A 664 -40.50 48.86 -15.73
C LYS A 664 -40.31 50.33 -15.38
N GLY A 665 -39.60 51.11 -16.21
CA GLY A 665 -39.45 52.55 -16.03
C GLY A 665 -40.66 53.40 -16.47
N LYS A 666 -41.70 52.78 -17.04
CA LYS A 666 -42.95 53.44 -17.50
C LYS A 666 -44.16 53.13 -16.60
N LYS A 667 -43.96 52.54 -15.42
CA LYS A 667 -45.01 52.28 -14.43
C LYS A 667 -44.84 53.14 -13.21
#